data_AF-A0A8H9CA36-F1
#
_entry.id   AF-A0A8H9CA36-F1
#
_cell.length_a   1.000
_cell.length_b   1.000
_cell.length_c   1.000
_cell.angle_alpha   90.00
_cell.angle_beta   90.00
_cell.angle_gamma   90.00
#
_symmetry.space_group_name_H-M   'P 1'
#
loop_
_entity.id
_entity.type
_entity.pdbx_description
1 polymer ?
#
loop_
_entity_poly.entity_id
_entity_poly.type
_entity_poly.pdbx_seq_one_letter_code
_entity_poly.pdbx_strand_id
1 'polypeptide(L)'
;MENKVIFYEGMDVDPSDHNTLQQFAQEGLDHVVADVVTANQRFAGLTISKTSATAVQIAPGRLYSGGKRYAFATAMSQDFLTSLPLAGKKIVSVVAWGSEPDTGVTPREFLLNEETGASEPRAVAMRKSRICNIQFAQSQDAPDPTPPIIDAGYTRVANITLSTTGVEKIVMIVENQVENLDAIGDRTDALEVFEAEAGPKISTLSTDLANLANKLKASADQALLGRMLQRLAVLEFKDQIPASAVDSFADYFLSPDFTDTANPLSHTKIEEGLRFPDYNANVSQLQIFDPLNPKVMIKGGLMFPAYDRELWLGNTNYGGEAQIAGYSYQTFQMVQKTMSRQRVRYGNEFTVCTNSTFWNTGTYDYFAQTFQRNGETFEAVTDGFWGDAAQNINFDAAGNAFNHQNMRLRQIFVDTVQEPYWDKVTIDHTVSGAQIAESFMQGQDIWLDAIGLFFTRLADAGSVTVSICEVSKFGLPNLQSVVSHTTLERSSMVAYPAETVVPIQPVFLAAGKRYAILVTTAANHWVAMTPGEDFTSGTFFYVLDGAYAQGDGTRDLMFKLYRAKFRQNRVVVEFNSLSLAGGILSVDINADVIQPGSTQLTYEIQPANTGVWYNLIDVDNYVLGKGGSVPVTCGFRAVLAGSVDMMPVVALSGSQVKISRPDTTRTAIAKVRTLPAASTSIHVIERYEGWDGTKHAANCQLRTGAGYNTVTDAAAKVDVAGTDELGQAFIERTYVFNLGSAVTTYQVQHTATTATPNVCFHVAWRKDWSL
;
A
#
# COMPACT_ATOMS: atom_id res chain seq x y z
N MET A 1 19.49 -69.16 47.81
CA MET A 1 20.34 -70.34 47.52
C MET A 1 19.48 -71.36 46.83
N GLU A 2 19.79 -71.66 45.59
CA GLU A 2 19.01 -72.57 44.73
C GLU A 2 19.37 -74.05 44.99
N ASN A 3 20.60 -74.31 45.42
CA ASN A 3 21.13 -75.63 45.73
C ASN A 3 21.66 -75.68 47.18
N LYS A 4 21.62 -76.87 47.81
CA LYS A 4 22.09 -77.11 49.18
C LYS A 4 22.94 -78.39 49.24
N VAL A 5 24.10 -78.30 49.90
CA VAL A 5 24.89 -79.48 50.30
C VAL A 5 24.27 -80.08 51.57
N ILE A 6 24.01 -81.39 51.57
CA ILE A 6 23.34 -82.10 52.68
C ILE A 6 24.40 -82.81 53.51
N PHE A 7 24.49 -82.47 54.80
CA PHE A 7 25.35 -83.15 55.77
C PHE A 7 24.50 -84.06 56.67
N TYR A 8 25.01 -85.26 56.93
CA TYR A 8 24.42 -86.23 57.85
C TYR A 8 25.32 -86.40 59.10
N GLU A 9 24.71 -86.80 60.22
CA GLU A 9 25.45 -87.04 61.46
C GLU A 9 26.42 -88.24 61.30
N GLY A 10 27.69 -88.03 61.66
CA GLY A 10 28.75 -89.06 61.56
C GLY A 10 29.40 -89.20 60.18
N MET A 11 29.05 -88.37 59.19
CA MET A 11 29.68 -88.35 57.86
C MET A 11 31.06 -87.68 57.91
N ASP A 12 32.04 -88.26 57.22
CA ASP A 12 33.32 -87.60 56.94
C ASP A 12 33.12 -86.55 55.84
N VAL A 13 33.60 -85.33 56.08
CA VAL A 13 33.30 -84.17 55.23
C VAL A 13 34.53 -83.77 54.45
N ASP A 14 34.42 -83.84 53.11
CA ASP A 14 35.49 -83.38 52.22
C ASP A 14 35.52 -81.83 52.23
N PRO A 15 36.72 -81.21 52.34
CA PRO A 15 36.88 -79.78 52.10
C PRO A 15 36.22 -79.26 50.80
N SER A 16 36.07 -80.09 49.76
CA SER A 16 35.34 -79.74 48.54
C SER A 16 33.88 -79.40 48.80
N ASP A 17 33.21 -80.09 49.72
CA ASP A 17 31.80 -79.87 50.04
C ASP A 17 31.56 -78.48 50.65
N HIS A 18 32.51 -78.01 51.45
CA HIS A 18 32.50 -76.66 52.00
C HIS A 18 32.78 -75.57 50.95
N ASN A 19 33.58 -75.87 49.93
CA ASN A 19 33.81 -74.96 48.81
C ASN A 19 32.58 -74.88 47.89
N THR A 20 31.93 -76.01 47.62
CA THR A 20 30.67 -76.07 46.86
C THR A 20 29.53 -75.35 47.59
N LEU A 21 29.43 -75.50 48.92
CA LEU A 21 28.46 -74.76 49.73
C LEU A 21 28.63 -73.23 49.58
N GLN A 22 29.88 -72.74 49.61
CA GLN A 22 30.19 -71.33 49.40
C GLN A 22 29.85 -70.87 47.98
N GLN A 23 30.13 -71.71 46.98
CA GLN A 23 29.81 -71.43 45.58
C GLN A 23 28.29 -71.27 45.37
N PHE A 24 27.46 -72.17 45.91
CA PHE A 24 26.00 -72.06 45.77
C PHE A 24 25.43 -70.81 46.47
N ALA A 25 26.01 -70.41 47.60
CA ALA A 25 25.64 -69.16 48.26
C ALA A 25 25.99 -67.93 47.40
N GLN A 26 27.16 -67.97 46.74
CA GLN A 26 27.63 -66.91 45.86
C GLN A 26 26.82 -66.81 44.56
N GLU A 27 26.58 -67.93 43.89
CA GLU A 27 25.76 -67.99 42.66
C GLU A 27 24.33 -67.50 42.91
N GLY A 28 23.71 -67.92 44.02
CA GLY A 28 22.37 -67.45 44.35
C GLY A 28 22.30 -65.93 44.60
N LEU A 29 23.36 -65.30 45.09
CA LEU A 29 23.43 -63.85 45.21
C LEU A 29 23.69 -63.18 43.86
N ASP A 30 24.50 -63.79 43.00
CA ASP A 30 24.80 -63.27 41.67
C ASP A 30 23.56 -63.30 40.76
N HIS A 31 22.71 -64.32 40.87
CA HIS A 31 21.43 -64.40 40.14
C HIS A 31 20.48 -63.29 40.59
N VAL A 32 20.32 -63.08 41.91
CA VAL A 32 19.47 -61.98 42.42
C VAL A 32 19.95 -60.63 41.90
N VAL A 33 21.27 -60.40 41.86
CA VAL A 33 21.82 -59.17 41.31
C VAL A 33 21.60 -59.07 39.81
N ALA A 34 21.78 -60.16 39.05
CA ALA A 34 21.58 -60.17 37.60
C ALA A 34 20.13 -59.88 37.21
N ASP A 35 19.17 -60.52 37.87
CA ASP A 35 17.76 -60.51 37.50
C ASP A 35 17.03 -59.27 38.04
N VAL A 36 17.34 -58.85 39.26
CA VAL A 36 16.57 -57.80 39.96
C VAL A 36 17.28 -56.45 39.94
N VAL A 37 18.62 -56.43 39.96
CA VAL A 37 19.38 -55.17 40.05
C VAL A 37 19.90 -54.76 38.69
N THR A 38 20.87 -55.49 38.13
CA THR A 38 21.34 -55.34 36.75
C THR A 38 22.37 -56.41 36.39
N ALA A 39 22.25 -56.98 35.19
CA ALA A 39 23.32 -57.76 34.57
C ALA A 39 24.39 -56.88 33.87
N ASN A 40 24.05 -55.63 33.58
CA ASN A 40 24.92 -54.69 32.88
C ASN A 40 26.00 -54.12 33.81
N GLN A 41 27.02 -53.51 33.19
CA GLN A 41 28.07 -52.82 33.90
C GLN A 41 27.57 -51.50 34.51
N ARG A 42 27.39 -51.47 35.83
CA ARG A 42 26.92 -50.30 36.59
C ARG A 42 27.66 -50.17 37.92
N PHE A 43 27.63 -48.98 38.52
CA PHE A 43 28.24 -48.76 39.84
C PHE A 43 27.24 -48.24 40.87
N ALA A 44 27.54 -48.44 42.14
CA ALA A 44 26.87 -47.79 43.26
C ALA A 44 27.90 -47.27 44.26
N GLY A 45 27.72 -46.03 44.73
CA GLY A 45 28.74 -45.33 45.50
C GLY A 45 29.85 -44.83 44.59
N LEU A 46 31.13 -45.03 44.98
CA LEU A 46 32.30 -44.49 44.27
C LEU A 46 32.21 -42.97 44.07
N THR A 47 31.68 -42.25 45.05
CA THR A 47 31.55 -40.81 44.98
C THR A 47 32.93 -40.17 44.94
N ILE A 48 33.11 -39.22 44.03
CA ILE A 48 34.40 -38.56 43.81
C ILE A 48 34.27 -37.13 44.29
N SER A 49 35.13 -36.75 45.23
CA SER A 49 35.15 -35.42 45.82
C SER A 49 36.55 -34.81 45.70
N LYS A 50 36.61 -33.49 45.56
CA LYS A 50 37.86 -32.73 45.50
C LYS A 50 38.39 -32.55 46.93
N THR A 51 39.61 -33.00 47.20
CA THR A 51 40.24 -32.89 48.53
C THR A 51 41.29 -31.78 48.59
N SER A 52 41.92 -31.44 47.47
CA SER A 52 42.83 -30.29 47.37
C SER A 52 42.72 -29.64 45.99
N ALA A 53 43.53 -28.61 45.69
CA ALA A 53 43.55 -27.98 44.38
C ALA A 53 43.82 -28.98 43.25
N THR A 54 44.71 -29.96 43.46
CA THR A 54 45.14 -30.94 42.45
C THR A 54 44.74 -32.38 42.76
N ALA A 55 44.20 -32.67 43.95
CA ALA A 55 43.84 -34.01 44.36
C ALA A 55 42.33 -34.26 44.50
N VAL A 56 41.92 -35.48 44.20
CA VAL A 56 40.58 -36.01 44.43
C VAL A 56 40.63 -37.24 45.32
N GLN A 57 39.50 -37.54 45.96
CA GLN A 57 39.29 -38.76 46.70
C GLN A 57 38.06 -39.49 46.17
N ILE A 58 38.22 -40.79 45.92
CA ILE A 58 37.16 -41.73 45.56
C ILE A 58 36.76 -42.46 46.84
N ALA A 59 35.48 -42.35 47.22
CA ALA A 59 34.93 -43.05 48.35
C ALA A 59 34.74 -44.56 48.07
N PRO A 60 34.64 -45.42 49.10
CA PRO A 60 34.28 -46.81 48.93
C PRO A 60 32.98 -46.99 48.14
N GLY A 61 32.88 -48.08 47.40
CA GLY A 61 31.73 -48.34 46.53
C GLY A 61 31.73 -49.75 45.96
N ARG A 62 30.80 -49.99 45.05
CA ARG A 62 30.56 -51.30 44.43
C ARG A 62 30.42 -51.14 42.93
N LEU A 63 31.00 -52.08 42.20
CA LEU A 63 30.81 -52.27 40.78
C LEU A 63 29.99 -53.54 40.57
N TYR A 64 28.95 -53.44 39.76
CA TYR A 64 28.13 -54.55 39.30
C TYR A 64 28.49 -54.85 37.85
N SER A 65 28.82 -56.10 37.56
CA SER A 65 29.15 -56.53 36.19
C SER A 65 28.86 -58.02 36.02
N GLY A 66 28.02 -58.36 35.05
CA GLY A 66 27.66 -59.75 34.74
C GLY A 66 27.00 -60.46 35.92
N GLY A 67 26.13 -59.77 36.66
CA GLY A 67 25.48 -60.27 37.88
C GLY A 67 26.37 -60.28 39.12
N LYS A 68 27.69 -60.06 38.98
CA LYS A 68 28.62 -60.12 40.10
C LYS A 68 28.81 -58.75 40.76
N ARG A 69 28.99 -58.76 42.08
CA ARG A 69 29.34 -57.57 42.87
C ARG A 69 30.83 -57.54 43.23
N TYR A 70 31.53 -56.51 42.76
CA TYR A 70 32.92 -56.21 43.10
C TYR A 70 32.98 -55.03 44.08
N ALA A 71 33.75 -55.17 45.15
CA ALA A 71 33.84 -54.15 46.19
C ALA A 71 35.12 -53.33 46.06
N PHE A 72 34.99 -52.00 46.16
CA PHE A 72 36.08 -51.08 46.41
C PHE A 72 35.97 -50.63 47.88
N ALA A 73 36.75 -51.25 48.76
CA ALA A 73 36.51 -51.18 50.21
C ALA A 73 37.17 -49.97 50.90
N THR A 74 38.28 -49.47 50.36
CA THR A 74 39.08 -48.41 50.99
C THR A 74 39.16 -47.21 50.06
N ALA A 75 38.91 -46.01 50.59
CA ALA A 75 39.01 -44.79 49.81
C ALA A 75 40.42 -44.61 49.22
N MET A 76 40.51 -44.18 47.97
CA MET A 76 41.77 -43.86 47.30
C MET A 76 41.83 -42.36 47.03
N SER A 77 42.97 -41.75 47.29
CA SER A 77 43.25 -40.39 46.84
C SER A 77 44.24 -40.41 45.69
N GLN A 78 43.96 -39.59 44.67
CA GLN A 78 44.82 -39.41 43.50
C GLN A 78 45.16 -37.93 43.37
N ASP A 79 46.45 -37.62 43.31
CA ASP A 79 46.95 -36.29 43.00
C ASP A 79 47.26 -36.18 41.50
N PHE A 80 46.79 -35.12 40.86
CA PHE A 80 46.97 -34.83 39.44
C PHE A 80 47.99 -33.72 39.18
N LEU A 81 48.78 -33.29 40.18
CA LEU A 81 49.78 -32.23 40.01
C LEU A 81 50.72 -32.47 38.80
N THR A 82 51.13 -33.71 38.56
CA THR A 82 52.00 -34.10 37.43
C THR A 82 51.24 -34.31 36.11
N SER A 83 49.90 -34.27 36.15
CA SER A 83 49.00 -34.51 35.01
C SER A 83 48.23 -33.25 34.58
N LEU A 84 48.57 -32.08 35.13
CA LEU A 84 47.93 -30.82 34.76
C LEU A 84 48.27 -30.42 33.31
N PRO A 85 47.32 -29.87 32.55
CA PRO A 85 47.57 -29.32 31.21
C PRO A 85 48.49 -28.09 31.29
N LEU A 86 49.20 -27.79 30.20
CA LEU A 86 50.15 -26.67 30.15
C LEU A 86 49.48 -25.35 29.76
N ALA A 87 48.47 -25.41 28.88
CA ALA A 87 47.83 -24.20 28.36
C ALA A 87 46.29 -24.30 28.28
N GLY A 88 45.75 -25.49 27.99
CA GLY A 88 44.30 -25.69 27.85
C GLY A 88 43.66 -26.37 29.07
N LYS A 89 42.68 -27.22 28.80
CA LYS A 89 42.03 -28.08 29.77
C LYS A 89 42.16 -29.53 29.32
N LYS A 90 41.99 -30.46 30.27
CA LYS A 90 42.07 -31.90 30.01
C LYS A 90 41.01 -32.64 30.81
N ILE A 91 40.43 -33.70 30.26
CA ILE A 91 39.47 -34.54 30.97
C ILE A 91 40.13 -35.86 31.37
N VAL A 92 40.03 -36.18 32.66
CA VAL A 92 40.40 -37.47 33.23
C VAL A 92 39.13 -38.23 33.55
N SER A 93 38.94 -39.38 32.89
CA SER A 93 37.86 -40.31 33.24
C SER A 93 38.31 -41.28 34.31
N VAL A 94 37.52 -41.39 35.37
CA VAL A 94 37.68 -42.44 36.38
C VAL A 94 36.90 -43.65 35.91
N VAL A 95 37.59 -44.77 35.78
CA VAL A 95 37.02 -46.03 35.29
C VAL A 95 37.19 -47.14 36.33
N ALA A 96 36.18 -47.98 36.43
CA ALA A 96 36.12 -49.09 37.35
C ALA A 96 36.02 -50.42 36.59
N TRP A 97 36.73 -51.44 37.05
CA TRP A 97 36.64 -52.80 36.51
C TRP A 97 36.82 -53.85 37.60
N GLY A 98 36.24 -55.04 37.40
CA GLY A 98 36.23 -56.12 38.39
C GLY A 98 37.37 -57.12 38.19
N SER A 99 37.97 -57.57 39.29
CA SER A 99 38.91 -58.70 39.31
C SER A 99 38.60 -59.66 40.45
N GLU A 100 38.99 -60.93 40.29
CA GLU A 100 38.82 -61.97 41.32
C GLU A 100 40.17 -62.56 41.76
N PRO A 101 41.08 -61.78 42.37
CA PRO A 101 42.35 -62.32 42.83
C PRO A 101 42.19 -63.26 44.04
N ASP A 102 43.07 -64.25 44.11
CA ASP A 102 43.30 -65.03 45.33
C ASP A 102 44.20 -64.22 46.27
N THR A 103 43.73 -64.01 47.49
CA THR A 103 44.23 -63.06 48.49
C THR A 103 44.39 -63.75 49.85
N GLY A 104 45.08 -63.09 50.79
CA GLY A 104 45.28 -63.62 52.14
C GLY A 104 46.17 -64.88 52.15
N VAL A 105 47.35 -64.78 51.55
CA VAL A 105 48.36 -65.85 51.54
C VAL A 105 48.86 -66.09 52.97
N THR A 106 48.67 -67.30 53.47
CA THR A 106 49.17 -67.72 54.79
C THR A 106 49.82 -69.10 54.66
N PRO A 107 50.91 -69.38 55.40
CA PRO A 107 51.49 -70.72 55.42
C PRO A 107 50.49 -71.70 56.04
N ARG A 108 50.22 -72.80 55.35
CA ARG A 108 49.40 -73.92 55.82
C ARG A 108 50.18 -75.21 55.68
N GLU A 109 50.09 -76.08 56.68
CA GLU A 109 50.68 -77.41 56.60
C GLU A 109 49.78 -78.33 55.76
N PHE A 110 50.39 -79.00 54.78
CA PHE A 110 49.75 -80.03 53.97
C PHE A 110 50.34 -81.38 54.33
N LEU A 111 49.50 -82.37 54.57
CA LEU A 111 49.91 -83.75 54.81
C LEU A 111 50.38 -84.38 53.48
N LEU A 112 51.62 -84.87 53.42
CA LEU A 112 52.19 -85.53 52.24
C LEU A 112 51.93 -87.03 52.23
N ASN A 113 51.86 -87.64 53.42
CA ASN A 113 51.68 -89.07 53.56
C ASN A 113 50.93 -89.39 54.86
N GLU A 114 49.79 -90.05 54.71
CA GLU A 114 48.83 -90.32 55.79
C GLU A 114 49.30 -91.41 56.77
N GLU A 115 50.13 -92.35 56.32
CA GLU A 115 50.66 -93.44 57.17
C GLU A 115 51.86 -93.02 58.03
N THR A 116 52.60 -91.99 57.62
CA THR A 116 53.81 -91.51 58.33
C THR A 116 53.63 -90.17 59.05
N GLY A 117 52.52 -89.47 58.80
CA GLY A 117 52.22 -88.17 59.42
C GLY A 117 53.10 -87.02 58.92
N ALA A 118 53.87 -87.21 57.85
CA ALA A 118 54.78 -86.19 57.32
C ALA A 118 53.99 -85.03 56.68
N SER A 119 54.20 -83.80 57.15
CA SER A 119 53.60 -82.57 56.61
C SER A 119 54.66 -81.58 56.13
N GLU A 120 54.30 -80.75 55.15
CA GLU A 120 55.11 -79.61 54.73
C GLU A 120 54.30 -78.30 54.70
N PRO A 121 54.87 -77.18 55.14
CA PRO A 121 54.21 -75.88 55.04
C PRO A 121 54.29 -75.35 53.61
N ARG A 122 53.14 -75.03 53.01
CA ARG A 122 53.03 -74.33 51.73
C ARG A 122 52.34 -72.98 51.93
N ALA A 123 52.82 -71.95 51.26
CA ALA A 123 52.15 -70.64 51.23
C ALA A 123 50.98 -70.70 50.25
N VAL A 124 49.75 -70.69 50.76
CA VAL A 124 48.54 -70.81 49.93
C VAL A 124 47.60 -69.64 50.22
N ALA A 125 46.97 -69.12 49.16
CA ALA A 125 45.97 -68.07 49.27
C ALA A 125 44.67 -68.63 49.86
N MET A 126 44.18 -68.01 50.93
CA MET A 126 43.03 -68.53 51.69
C MET A 126 41.70 -67.82 51.37
N ARG A 127 41.70 -66.80 50.51
CA ARG A 127 40.49 -66.00 50.20
C ARG A 127 40.45 -65.59 48.74
N LYS A 128 39.41 -65.97 48.02
CA LYS A 128 39.10 -65.35 46.73
C LYS A 128 38.25 -64.09 46.93
N SER A 129 38.74 -62.94 46.49
CA SER A 129 38.08 -61.65 46.75
C SER A 129 37.61 -61.02 45.44
N ARG A 130 36.36 -60.52 45.39
CA ARG A 130 35.88 -59.71 44.27
C ARG A 130 36.20 -58.24 44.50
N ILE A 131 37.25 -57.76 43.85
CA ILE A 131 37.78 -56.42 44.04
C ILE A 131 37.43 -55.56 42.83
N CYS A 132 36.91 -54.37 43.09
CA CYS A 132 36.75 -53.33 42.10
C CYS A 132 38.05 -52.51 42.04
N ASN A 133 38.69 -52.49 40.88
CA ASN A 133 39.89 -51.71 40.60
C ASN A 133 39.51 -50.39 39.96
N ILE A 134 40.18 -49.31 40.37
CA ILE A 134 40.01 -47.98 39.79
C ILE A 134 41.23 -47.62 38.96
N GLN A 135 40.98 -47.05 37.78
CA GLN A 135 42.02 -46.53 36.90
C GLN A 135 41.62 -45.15 36.37
N PHE A 136 42.62 -44.34 36.02
CA PHE A 136 42.44 -43.00 35.47
C PHE A 136 42.89 -43.00 34.01
N ALA A 137 41.96 -42.77 33.10
CA ALA A 137 42.25 -42.57 31.68
C ALA A 137 42.23 -41.07 31.38
N GLN A 138 43.23 -40.55 30.68
CA GLN A 138 43.35 -39.11 30.44
C GLN A 138 43.27 -38.77 28.95
N SER A 139 42.59 -37.66 28.60
CA SER A 139 42.54 -37.15 27.22
C SER A 139 43.74 -36.23 26.87
N GLN A 140 43.76 -35.71 25.65
CA GLN A 140 44.76 -34.72 25.21
C GLN A 140 44.41 -33.32 25.72
N ASP A 141 45.42 -32.44 25.84
CA ASP A 141 45.23 -31.04 26.21
C ASP A 141 44.58 -30.27 25.05
N ALA A 142 43.46 -29.60 25.33
CA ALA A 142 42.72 -28.81 24.35
C ALA A 142 41.93 -27.68 25.02
N PRO A 143 41.58 -26.59 24.31
CA PRO A 143 40.72 -25.53 24.84
C PRO A 143 39.34 -26.05 25.27
N ASP A 144 38.75 -26.95 24.48
CA ASP A 144 37.52 -27.70 24.78
C ASP A 144 37.81 -29.21 24.76
N PRO A 145 38.23 -29.80 25.87
CA PRO A 145 38.61 -31.21 25.92
C PRO A 145 37.39 -32.12 25.87
N THR A 146 37.49 -33.23 25.14
CA THR A 146 36.51 -34.32 25.16
C THR A 146 36.98 -35.45 26.09
N PRO A 147 36.05 -36.22 26.69
CA PRO A 147 36.42 -37.40 27.48
C PRO A 147 37.13 -38.46 26.60
N PRO A 148 38.14 -39.19 27.13
CA PRO A 148 38.85 -40.23 26.37
C PRO A 148 37.91 -41.36 25.91
N ILE A 149 38.28 -42.15 24.90
CA ILE A 149 37.52 -43.36 24.56
C ILE A 149 37.90 -44.45 25.57
N ILE A 150 36.91 -45.16 26.12
CA ILE A 150 37.10 -46.27 27.06
C ILE A 150 36.57 -47.55 26.40
N ASP A 151 37.28 -48.66 26.58
CA ASP A 151 36.88 -49.97 26.08
C ASP A 151 35.69 -50.56 26.87
N ALA A 152 34.90 -51.42 26.23
CA ALA A 152 33.64 -51.97 26.75
C ALA A 152 33.79 -52.79 28.06
N GLY A 153 35.02 -53.19 28.42
CA GLY A 153 35.32 -53.88 29.67
C GLY A 153 35.34 -52.98 30.92
N TYR A 154 35.37 -51.66 30.75
CA TYR A 154 35.51 -50.70 31.85
C TYR A 154 34.26 -49.84 32.02
N THR A 155 33.82 -49.67 33.26
CA THR A 155 32.68 -48.81 33.59
C THR A 155 33.16 -47.41 33.95
N ARG A 156 32.74 -46.40 33.18
CA ARG A 156 33.04 -45.00 33.48
C ARG A 156 32.20 -44.51 34.67
N VAL A 157 32.87 -44.05 35.72
CA VAL A 157 32.25 -43.56 36.96
C VAL A 157 32.09 -42.04 36.94
N ALA A 158 33.12 -41.32 36.54
CA ALA A 158 33.08 -39.86 36.45
C ALA A 158 34.08 -39.30 35.43
N ASN A 159 33.84 -38.07 35.01
CA ASN A 159 34.77 -37.25 34.25
C ASN A 159 35.21 -36.05 35.09
N ILE A 160 36.51 -35.89 35.23
CA ILE A 160 37.15 -34.81 35.99
C ILE A 160 37.82 -33.88 34.99
N THR A 161 37.39 -32.63 34.92
CA THR A 161 38.04 -31.59 34.12
C THR A 161 39.16 -30.96 34.94
N LEU A 162 40.38 -31.03 34.41
CA LEU A 162 41.57 -30.37 34.92
C LEU A 162 41.84 -29.09 34.11
N SER A 163 42.15 -28.00 34.81
CA SER A 163 42.72 -26.77 34.26
C SER A 163 44.22 -26.70 34.56
N THR A 164 44.91 -25.69 34.03
CA THR A 164 46.33 -25.43 34.33
C THR A 164 46.61 -25.18 35.81
N THR A 165 45.58 -24.90 36.63
CA THR A 165 45.70 -24.60 38.06
C THR A 165 45.20 -25.71 38.98
N GLY A 166 44.52 -26.75 38.45
CA GLY A 166 44.03 -27.87 39.26
C GLY A 166 42.71 -28.48 38.76
N VAL A 167 42.00 -29.16 39.67
CA VAL A 167 40.70 -29.78 39.40
C VAL A 167 39.63 -28.69 39.30
N GLU A 168 39.04 -28.53 38.13
CA GLU A 168 38.03 -27.50 37.84
C GLU A 168 36.60 -28.02 38.09
N LYS A 169 36.27 -29.20 37.56
CA LYS A 169 34.92 -29.77 37.60
C LYS A 169 34.96 -31.28 37.73
N ILE A 170 34.07 -31.84 38.54
CA ILE A 170 33.86 -33.29 38.64
C ILE A 170 32.41 -33.56 38.22
N VAL A 171 32.22 -34.42 37.21
CA VAL A 171 30.90 -34.83 36.70
C VAL A 171 30.78 -36.34 36.85
N MET A 172 29.92 -36.80 37.75
CA MET A 172 29.57 -38.22 37.88
C MET A 172 28.73 -38.66 36.67
N ILE A 173 28.97 -39.86 36.15
CA ILE A 173 28.17 -40.44 35.06
C ILE A 173 26.98 -41.18 35.67
N VAL A 174 25.91 -40.43 35.91
CA VAL A 174 24.67 -40.93 36.52
C VAL A 174 24.02 -42.04 35.70
N GLU A 175 24.19 -42.05 34.37
CA GLU A 175 23.67 -43.11 33.50
C GLU A 175 24.21 -44.48 33.89
N ASN A 176 25.48 -44.55 34.32
CA ASN A 176 26.13 -45.80 34.73
C ASN A 176 25.92 -46.14 36.21
N GLN A 177 25.15 -45.33 36.94
CA GLN A 177 24.83 -45.57 38.33
C GLN A 177 23.59 -46.47 38.44
N VAL A 178 23.61 -47.39 39.40
CA VAL A 178 22.41 -48.17 39.76
C VAL A 178 21.46 -47.28 40.55
N GLU A 179 20.24 -47.12 40.07
CA GLU A 179 19.15 -46.45 40.80
C GLU A 179 18.50 -47.38 41.82
N ASN A 180 17.86 -46.82 42.85
CA ASN A 180 17.11 -47.59 43.82
C ASN A 180 15.77 -48.04 43.22
N LEU A 181 15.40 -49.31 43.40
CA LEU A 181 14.16 -49.90 42.88
C LEU A 181 12.89 -49.21 43.42
N ASP A 182 12.90 -48.73 44.65
CA ASP A 182 11.74 -48.01 45.22
C ASP A 182 11.44 -46.70 44.46
N ALA A 183 12.49 -45.97 44.06
CA ALA A 183 12.34 -44.73 43.30
C ALA A 183 11.82 -44.97 41.87
N ILE A 184 12.06 -46.16 41.33
CA ILE A 184 11.49 -46.59 40.04
C ILE A 184 10.01 -46.92 40.22
N GLY A 185 9.64 -47.59 41.31
CA GLY A 185 8.24 -47.88 41.66
C GLY A 185 7.38 -46.62 41.75
N ASP A 186 7.82 -45.62 42.52
CA ASP A 186 7.09 -44.35 42.69
C ASP A 186 6.81 -43.61 41.37
N ARG A 187 7.72 -43.71 40.40
CA ARG A 187 7.56 -43.07 39.07
C ARG A 187 6.55 -43.79 38.20
N THR A 188 6.48 -45.12 38.30
CA THR A 188 5.50 -45.92 37.55
C THR A 188 4.10 -45.67 38.08
N ASP A 189 3.91 -45.62 39.40
CA ASP A 189 2.61 -45.31 40.02
C ASP A 189 2.09 -43.93 39.56
N ALA A 190 2.97 -42.93 39.47
CA ALA A 190 2.58 -41.61 38.98
C ALA A 190 2.13 -41.61 37.49
N LEU A 191 2.70 -42.48 36.67
CA LEU A 191 2.30 -42.64 35.26
C LEU A 191 0.94 -43.34 35.13
N GLU A 192 0.69 -44.37 35.95
CA GLU A 192 -0.59 -45.07 35.96
C GLU A 192 -1.76 -44.17 36.41
N VAL A 193 -1.52 -43.31 37.40
CA VAL A 193 -2.51 -42.31 37.83
C VAL A 193 -2.81 -41.29 36.72
N PHE A 194 -1.78 -40.83 36.00
CA PHE A 194 -1.98 -39.93 34.86
C PHE A 194 -2.80 -40.59 33.73
N GLU A 195 -2.54 -41.86 33.43
CA GLU A 195 -3.29 -42.61 32.40
C GLU A 195 -4.77 -42.74 32.78
N ALA A 196 -5.07 -43.05 34.05
CA ALA A 196 -6.44 -43.14 34.56
C ALA A 196 -7.22 -41.81 34.46
N GLU A 197 -6.54 -40.66 34.63
CA GLU A 197 -7.16 -39.34 34.51
C GLU A 197 -7.26 -38.82 33.06
N ALA A 198 -6.29 -39.17 32.20
CA ALA A 198 -6.21 -38.69 30.82
C ALA A 198 -7.10 -39.50 29.87
N GLY A 199 -7.25 -40.81 30.10
CA GLY A 199 -8.01 -41.73 29.22
C GLY A 199 -9.44 -41.26 28.87
N PRO A 200 -10.27 -40.89 29.87
CA PRO A 200 -11.64 -40.43 29.60
C PRO A 200 -11.68 -39.11 28.80
N LYS A 201 -10.74 -38.20 29.03
CA LYS A 201 -10.67 -36.88 28.36
C LYS A 201 -10.20 -37.00 26.90
N ILE A 202 -9.29 -37.94 26.62
CA ILE A 202 -8.80 -38.22 25.27
C ILE A 202 -9.87 -38.93 24.42
N SER A 203 -10.66 -39.83 25.02
CA SER A 203 -11.79 -40.49 24.34
C SER A 203 -12.88 -39.50 23.91
N THR A 204 -13.20 -38.50 24.75
CA THR A 204 -14.17 -37.46 24.39
C THR A 204 -13.63 -36.50 23.34
N LEU A 205 -12.32 -36.22 23.34
CA LEU A 205 -11.67 -35.36 22.34
C LEU A 205 -11.79 -35.90 20.92
N SER A 206 -11.80 -37.22 20.67
CA SER A 206 -11.98 -37.73 19.30
C SER A 206 -13.41 -37.51 18.80
N THR A 207 -14.39 -37.55 19.70
CA THR A 207 -15.81 -37.31 19.37
C THR A 207 -16.07 -35.82 19.22
N ASP A 208 -15.48 -34.97 20.06
CA ASP A 208 -15.55 -33.52 19.94
C ASP A 208 -14.74 -32.99 18.76
N LEU A 209 -13.62 -33.61 18.40
CA LEU A 209 -12.87 -33.30 17.19
C LEU A 209 -13.61 -33.80 15.95
N ALA A 210 -14.31 -34.94 16.00
CA ALA A 210 -15.19 -35.37 14.90
C ALA A 210 -16.39 -34.42 14.76
N ASN A 211 -16.98 -33.96 15.86
CA ASN A 211 -18.06 -32.98 15.86
C ASN A 211 -17.57 -31.58 15.44
N LEU A 212 -16.37 -31.17 15.84
CA LEU A 212 -15.73 -29.94 15.42
C LEU A 212 -15.29 -30.02 13.96
N ALA A 213 -14.76 -31.15 13.49
CA ALA A 213 -14.43 -31.39 12.08
C ALA A 213 -15.69 -31.45 11.22
N ASN A 214 -16.79 -32.03 11.71
CA ASN A 214 -18.09 -31.98 11.04
C ASN A 214 -18.68 -30.56 11.08
N LYS A 215 -18.51 -29.80 12.17
CA LYS A 215 -18.86 -28.37 12.24
C LYS A 215 -17.94 -27.48 11.41
N LEU A 216 -16.67 -27.81 11.21
CA LEU A 216 -15.72 -27.07 10.37
C LEU A 216 -15.99 -27.36 8.90
N LYS A 217 -16.21 -28.63 8.54
CA LYS A 217 -16.71 -29.03 7.21
C LYS A 217 -18.10 -28.45 6.92
N ALA A 218 -18.89 -28.16 7.95
CA ALA A 218 -20.20 -27.50 7.81
C ALA A 218 -20.19 -25.97 8.07
N SER A 219 -19.10 -25.36 8.55
CA SER A 219 -19.12 -23.98 9.07
C SER A 219 -17.75 -23.26 9.10
N ALA A 220 -16.85 -23.56 8.16
CA ALA A 220 -16.35 -22.45 7.36
C ALA A 220 -17.38 -22.26 6.24
N ASP A 221 -18.50 -21.61 6.58
CA ASP A 221 -19.55 -21.30 5.63
C ASP A 221 -18.86 -20.66 4.42
N GLN A 222 -18.95 -21.27 3.23
CA GLN A 222 -18.41 -20.66 2.01
C GLN A 222 -18.92 -19.22 1.88
N ALA A 223 -20.09 -18.91 2.45
CA ALA A 223 -20.58 -17.55 2.55
C ALA A 223 -19.87 -16.68 3.61
N LEU A 224 -19.29 -17.21 4.70
CA LEU A 224 -18.42 -16.45 5.60
C LEU A 224 -17.06 -16.17 4.96
N LEU A 225 -16.42 -17.18 4.36
CA LEU A 225 -15.16 -17.00 3.63
C LEU A 225 -15.36 -16.02 2.46
N GLY A 226 -16.44 -16.20 1.70
CA GLY A 226 -16.85 -15.28 0.64
C GLY A 226 -17.08 -13.86 1.18
N ARG A 227 -17.77 -13.68 2.31
CA ARG A 227 -17.93 -12.35 2.95
C ARG A 227 -16.60 -11.73 3.40
N MET A 228 -15.64 -12.54 3.85
CA MET A 228 -14.30 -12.08 4.18
C MET A 228 -13.53 -11.65 2.92
N LEU A 229 -13.51 -12.49 1.88
CA LEU A 229 -12.88 -12.18 0.59
C LEU A 229 -13.48 -10.93 -0.06
N GLN A 230 -14.79 -10.72 0.08
CA GLN A 230 -15.45 -9.48 -0.39
C GLN A 230 -14.98 -8.23 0.33
N ARG A 231 -14.68 -8.31 1.63
CA ARG A 231 -14.13 -7.18 2.39
C ARG A 231 -12.65 -7.00 2.11
N LEU A 232 -11.93 -8.11 1.94
CA LEU A 232 -10.53 -8.12 1.59
C LEU A 232 -10.30 -7.49 0.21
N ALA A 233 -11.15 -7.79 -0.78
CA ALA A 233 -11.16 -7.15 -2.10
C ALA A 233 -11.07 -5.62 -2.04
N VAL A 234 -11.80 -5.00 -1.09
CA VAL A 234 -11.81 -3.54 -0.91
C VAL A 234 -10.49 -3.04 -0.33
N LEU A 235 -9.90 -3.79 0.60
CA LEU A 235 -8.61 -3.44 1.20
C LEU A 235 -7.47 -3.66 0.21
N GLU A 236 -7.47 -4.78 -0.51
CA GLU A 236 -6.52 -5.11 -1.58
C GLU A 236 -6.54 -4.04 -2.68
N PHE A 237 -7.74 -3.58 -3.08
CA PHE A 237 -7.86 -2.50 -4.06
C PHE A 237 -7.27 -1.18 -3.55
N LYS A 238 -7.55 -0.83 -2.28
CA LYS A 238 -7.00 0.38 -1.66
C LYS A 238 -5.48 0.35 -1.51
N ASP A 239 -4.92 -0.83 -1.25
CA ASP A 239 -3.48 -1.06 -1.14
C ASP A 239 -2.82 -1.36 -2.51
N GLN A 240 -3.60 -1.28 -3.60
CA GLN A 240 -3.16 -1.51 -4.98
C GLN A 240 -2.44 -2.85 -5.21
N ILE A 241 -2.88 -3.89 -4.49
CA ILE A 241 -2.34 -5.24 -4.67
C ILE A 241 -2.71 -5.74 -6.08
N PRO A 242 -1.75 -6.23 -6.88
CA PRO A 242 -2.03 -6.69 -8.23
C PRO A 242 -3.10 -7.79 -8.27
N ALA A 243 -4.11 -7.63 -9.11
CA ALA A 243 -5.26 -8.54 -9.19
C ALA A 243 -4.90 -10.00 -9.56
N SER A 244 -3.72 -10.24 -10.14
CA SER A 244 -3.21 -11.59 -10.44
C SER A 244 -2.62 -12.32 -9.22
N ALA A 245 -2.36 -11.59 -8.13
CA ALA A 245 -1.80 -12.15 -6.90
C ALA A 245 -2.87 -12.58 -5.89
N VAL A 246 -4.14 -12.26 -6.14
CA VAL A 246 -5.24 -12.39 -5.18
C VAL A 246 -6.48 -13.05 -5.80
N ASP A 247 -7.13 -13.90 -5.00
CA ASP A 247 -8.39 -14.56 -5.39
C ASP A 247 -9.59 -13.62 -5.33
N SER A 248 -9.46 -12.43 -4.74
CA SER A 248 -10.50 -11.38 -4.64
C SER A 248 -10.14 -10.12 -5.43
N PHE A 249 -11.15 -9.42 -5.94
CA PHE A 249 -10.98 -8.16 -6.67
C PHE A 249 -12.21 -7.27 -6.49
N ALA A 250 -11.98 -5.95 -6.56
CA ALA A 250 -13.03 -4.96 -6.59
C ALA A 250 -12.78 -3.98 -7.75
N ASP A 251 -13.85 -3.55 -8.40
CA ASP A 251 -13.87 -2.48 -9.40
C ASP A 251 -14.96 -1.49 -9.03
N TYR A 252 -14.58 -0.21 -8.91
CA TYR A 252 -15.49 0.87 -8.57
C TYR A 252 -15.91 1.69 -9.79
N PHE A 253 -15.49 1.36 -11.01
CA PHE A 253 -15.95 2.00 -12.25
C PHE A 253 -15.84 3.54 -12.26
N LEU A 254 -14.79 4.07 -11.63
CA LEU A 254 -14.43 5.49 -11.69
C LEU A 254 -13.53 5.81 -12.89
N SER A 255 -12.87 4.79 -13.47
CA SER A 255 -11.99 4.89 -14.63
C SER A 255 -12.25 3.73 -15.61
N PRO A 256 -12.00 3.89 -16.92
CA PRO A 256 -12.01 2.80 -17.90
C PRO A 256 -10.91 1.74 -17.70
N ASP A 257 -10.02 1.87 -16.72
CA ASP A 257 -8.86 0.98 -16.56
C ASP A 257 -9.19 -0.51 -16.39
N PHE A 258 -10.39 -0.85 -15.92
CA PHE A 258 -10.80 -2.24 -15.66
C PHE A 258 -11.92 -2.74 -16.59
N THR A 259 -12.44 -1.87 -17.44
CA THR A 259 -13.46 -2.19 -18.44
C THR A 259 -12.85 -2.09 -19.82
N ASP A 260 -13.01 -3.13 -20.64
CA ASP A 260 -12.53 -3.16 -22.02
C ASP A 260 -13.52 -2.41 -22.92
N THR A 261 -13.46 -1.08 -22.91
CA THR A 261 -14.30 -0.22 -23.75
C THR A 261 -13.95 -0.29 -25.23
N ALA A 262 -12.77 -0.82 -25.58
CA ALA A 262 -12.35 -1.06 -26.96
C ALA A 262 -12.91 -2.37 -27.55
N ASN A 263 -13.43 -3.26 -26.70
CA ASN A 263 -14.07 -4.49 -27.14
C ASN A 263 -15.29 -4.17 -28.04
N PRO A 264 -15.43 -4.79 -29.23
CA PRO A 264 -16.59 -4.57 -30.10
C PRO A 264 -17.94 -4.93 -29.46
N LEU A 265 -17.95 -5.76 -28.42
CA LEU A 265 -19.17 -6.11 -27.67
C LEU A 265 -19.48 -5.14 -26.52
N SER A 266 -18.54 -4.26 -26.16
CA SER A 266 -18.75 -3.25 -25.13
C SER A 266 -19.56 -2.08 -25.71
N HIS A 267 -20.75 -1.90 -25.17
CA HIS A 267 -21.67 -0.78 -25.41
C HIS A 267 -22.06 -0.20 -24.05
N THR A 268 -21.19 0.63 -23.49
CA THR A 268 -21.31 1.17 -22.13
C THR A 268 -20.60 2.53 -22.01
N LYS A 269 -21.03 3.33 -21.04
CA LYS A 269 -20.32 4.53 -20.59
C LYS A 269 -19.77 4.32 -19.18
N ILE A 270 -18.63 4.93 -18.85
CA ILE A 270 -18.03 4.93 -17.51
C ILE A 270 -17.98 6.36 -17.03
N GLU A 271 -18.87 6.72 -16.11
CA GLU A 271 -18.97 8.06 -15.52
C GLU A 271 -19.47 7.91 -14.09
N GLU A 272 -18.60 7.63 -13.13
CA GLU A 272 -18.98 7.27 -11.75
C GLU A 272 -19.97 6.10 -11.73
N GLY A 273 -19.50 4.94 -12.20
CA GLY A 273 -20.32 3.73 -12.41
C GLY A 273 -20.41 3.30 -13.87
N LEU A 274 -20.81 2.04 -14.08
CA LEU A 274 -21.17 1.54 -15.41
C LEU A 274 -22.58 2.03 -15.79
N ARG A 275 -22.64 2.98 -16.71
CA ARG A 275 -23.88 3.64 -17.16
C ARG A 275 -24.29 3.21 -18.57
N PHE A 276 -25.58 3.38 -18.86
CA PHE A 276 -26.11 3.21 -20.20
C PHE A 276 -25.36 4.14 -21.18
N PRO A 277 -24.96 3.63 -22.35
CA PRO A 277 -24.34 4.44 -23.37
C PRO A 277 -25.37 5.42 -23.97
N ASP A 278 -24.88 6.40 -24.74
CA ASP A 278 -25.77 7.30 -25.45
C ASP A 278 -26.38 6.57 -26.66
N TYR A 279 -27.70 6.48 -26.75
CA TYR A 279 -28.39 6.05 -27.98
C TYR A 279 -28.12 7.04 -29.12
N ASN A 280 -28.18 8.32 -28.76
CA ASN A 280 -27.78 9.42 -29.63
C ASN A 280 -27.16 10.52 -28.78
N ALA A 281 -26.11 11.15 -29.29
CA ALA A 281 -25.47 12.29 -28.68
C ALA A 281 -25.01 13.27 -29.75
N ASN A 282 -24.99 14.55 -29.39
CA ASN A 282 -24.40 15.60 -30.21
C ASN A 282 -23.49 16.45 -29.32
N VAL A 283 -22.30 16.75 -29.83
CA VAL A 283 -21.33 17.62 -29.16
C VAL A 283 -21.15 18.85 -30.02
N SER A 284 -21.38 20.02 -29.44
CA SER A 284 -21.16 21.30 -30.12
C SER A 284 -20.31 22.21 -29.25
N GLN A 285 -19.55 23.08 -29.91
CA GLN A 285 -18.81 24.13 -29.23
C GLN A 285 -19.77 25.20 -28.71
N LEU A 286 -19.45 25.82 -27.57
CA LEU A 286 -20.21 26.98 -27.10
C LEU A 286 -20.08 28.14 -28.10
N GLN A 287 -21.21 28.59 -28.62
CA GLN A 287 -21.28 29.69 -29.57
C GLN A 287 -22.46 30.60 -29.24
N ILE A 288 -22.20 31.91 -29.25
CA ILE A 288 -23.23 32.93 -29.07
C ILE A 288 -24.17 32.93 -30.28
N PHE A 289 -25.47 33.09 -30.02
CA PHE A 289 -26.49 33.16 -31.08
C PHE A 289 -26.35 34.44 -31.91
N ASP A 290 -26.18 35.58 -31.22
CA ASP A 290 -25.95 36.89 -31.86
C ASP A 290 -24.52 37.39 -31.56
N PRO A 291 -23.58 37.27 -32.51
CA PRO A 291 -22.20 37.74 -32.31
C PRO A 291 -22.07 39.26 -32.23
N LEU A 292 -23.09 40.03 -32.61
CA LEU A 292 -23.11 41.51 -32.55
C LEU A 292 -23.81 42.03 -31.30
N ASN A 293 -24.14 41.16 -30.34
CA ASN A 293 -24.82 41.55 -29.11
C ASN A 293 -23.99 42.58 -28.32
N PRO A 294 -24.49 43.82 -28.10
CA PRO A 294 -23.72 44.89 -27.47
C PRO A 294 -23.48 44.68 -25.97
N LYS A 295 -24.12 43.67 -25.36
CA LYS A 295 -23.97 43.33 -23.95
C LYS A 295 -22.73 42.48 -23.68
N VAL A 296 -22.08 41.97 -24.71
CA VAL A 296 -20.87 41.13 -24.58
C VAL A 296 -19.71 41.72 -25.38
N MET A 297 -18.50 41.35 -24.98
CA MET A 297 -17.27 41.62 -25.69
C MET A 297 -16.48 40.32 -25.80
N ILE A 298 -16.20 39.88 -27.03
CA ILE A 298 -15.41 38.67 -27.29
C ILE A 298 -13.99 39.09 -27.65
N LYS A 299 -13.00 38.61 -26.89
CA LYS A 299 -11.56 38.82 -27.16
C LYS A 299 -10.84 37.49 -27.07
N GLY A 300 -10.10 37.10 -28.10
CA GLY A 300 -9.31 35.85 -28.09
C GLY A 300 -10.12 34.59 -27.79
N GLY A 301 -11.41 34.56 -28.15
CA GLY A 301 -12.31 33.43 -27.86
C GLY A 301 -12.91 33.41 -26.44
N LEU A 302 -12.57 34.37 -25.57
CA LEU A 302 -13.16 34.57 -24.25
C LEU A 302 -14.34 35.56 -24.35
N MET A 303 -15.47 35.20 -23.76
CA MET A 303 -16.67 36.03 -23.72
C MET A 303 -16.79 36.75 -22.38
N PHE A 304 -16.67 38.08 -22.44
CA PHE A 304 -16.86 38.97 -21.31
C PHE A 304 -18.23 39.65 -21.41
N PRO A 305 -18.90 39.95 -20.30
CA PRO A 305 -19.84 41.06 -20.25
C PRO A 305 -19.16 42.34 -20.77
N ALA A 306 -19.89 43.19 -21.50
CA ALA A 306 -19.31 44.40 -22.06
C ALA A 306 -18.72 45.31 -20.97
N TYR A 307 -17.49 45.77 -21.19
CA TYR A 307 -16.74 46.59 -20.24
C TYR A 307 -16.02 47.75 -20.92
N ASP A 308 -15.63 48.72 -20.12
CA ASP A 308 -14.74 49.83 -20.48
C ASP A 308 -13.41 49.68 -19.73
N ARG A 309 -12.33 50.23 -20.28
CA ARG A 309 -11.00 50.17 -19.68
C ARG A 309 -10.85 51.27 -18.62
N GLU A 310 -10.36 50.91 -17.43
CA GLU A 310 -10.13 51.85 -16.32
C GLU A 310 -8.73 51.64 -15.72
N LEU A 311 -8.06 52.72 -15.30
CA LEU A 311 -6.78 52.62 -14.59
C LEU A 311 -6.98 51.98 -13.21
N TRP A 312 -6.20 50.95 -12.91
CA TRP A 312 -6.24 50.23 -11.63
C TRP A 312 -5.09 50.60 -10.70
N LEU A 313 -3.86 50.37 -11.18
CA LEU A 313 -2.62 50.62 -10.45
C LEU A 313 -1.66 51.33 -11.39
N GLY A 314 -0.80 52.19 -10.87
CA GLY A 314 0.26 52.77 -11.68
C GLY A 314 1.40 53.27 -10.84
N ASN A 315 2.60 53.14 -11.39
CA ASN A 315 3.82 53.74 -10.92
C ASN A 315 4.34 54.68 -12.01
N THR A 316 4.21 56.00 -11.81
CA THR A 316 4.40 56.98 -12.89
C THR A 316 5.35 58.12 -12.53
N ASN A 317 6.03 58.08 -11.39
CA ASN A 317 6.97 59.13 -11.02
C ASN A 317 8.32 58.91 -11.73
N TYR A 318 8.75 59.86 -12.56
CA TYR A 318 9.97 59.68 -13.34
C TYR A 318 11.22 59.93 -12.48
N GLY A 319 12.08 58.92 -12.35
CA GLY A 319 13.36 58.98 -11.63
C GLY A 319 14.60 58.65 -12.47
N GLY A 320 14.43 58.11 -13.68
CA GLY A 320 15.55 57.77 -14.56
C GLY A 320 15.14 56.90 -15.74
N GLU A 321 16.13 56.25 -16.36
CA GLU A 321 15.91 55.33 -17.47
C GLU A 321 16.81 54.09 -17.38
N ALA A 322 16.36 52.99 -17.97
CA ALA A 322 17.12 51.75 -18.08
C ALA A 322 17.07 51.21 -19.51
N GLN A 323 18.23 50.80 -20.03
CA GLN A 323 18.34 50.12 -21.31
C GLN A 323 17.97 48.64 -21.16
N ILE A 324 16.97 48.15 -21.91
CA ILE A 324 16.56 46.74 -21.81
C ILE A 324 17.65 45.83 -22.40
N ALA A 325 18.13 46.15 -23.60
CA ALA A 325 19.19 45.39 -24.30
C ALA A 325 20.59 45.54 -23.67
N GLY A 326 20.73 46.29 -22.58
CA GLY A 326 21.99 46.40 -21.82
C GLY A 326 22.27 45.16 -20.97
N TYR A 327 21.29 44.29 -20.78
CA TYR A 327 21.40 43.03 -20.02
C TYR A 327 21.68 41.83 -20.92
N SER A 328 21.96 40.66 -20.33
CA SER A 328 22.36 39.47 -21.09
C SER A 328 21.26 38.97 -22.03
N TYR A 329 21.61 38.80 -23.31
CA TYR A 329 20.74 38.23 -24.33
C TYR A 329 20.63 36.71 -24.17
N GLN A 330 19.41 36.18 -24.22
CA GLN A 330 19.18 34.74 -24.22
C GLN A 330 17.82 34.35 -24.77
N THR A 331 17.59 33.04 -24.88
CA THR A 331 16.30 32.45 -25.26
C THR A 331 15.59 31.93 -24.01
N PHE A 332 14.39 32.45 -23.75
CA PHE A 332 13.53 32.08 -22.64
C PHE A 332 12.45 31.11 -23.11
N GLN A 333 12.30 29.99 -22.40
CA GLN A 333 11.17 29.09 -22.53
C GLN A 333 10.11 29.50 -21.50
N MET A 334 8.93 29.87 -21.99
CA MET A 334 7.80 30.34 -21.20
C MET A 334 6.65 29.36 -21.36
N VAL A 335 6.05 28.93 -20.24
CA VAL A 335 4.88 28.05 -20.23
C VAL A 335 3.68 28.86 -19.78
N GLN A 336 2.72 29.04 -20.69
CA GLN A 336 1.48 29.74 -20.41
C GLN A 336 0.44 28.76 -19.88
N LYS A 337 -0.05 29.03 -18.66
CA LYS A 337 -1.17 28.32 -18.05
C LYS A 337 -2.48 28.68 -18.76
N THR A 338 -3.34 27.69 -18.96
CA THR A 338 -4.67 27.90 -19.55
C THR A 338 -5.71 28.14 -18.46
N MET A 339 -6.86 28.69 -18.86
CA MET A 339 -7.98 28.91 -17.96
C MET A 339 -8.55 27.57 -17.47
N SER A 340 -8.87 27.50 -16.18
CA SER A 340 -9.39 26.28 -15.57
C SER A 340 -10.84 25.99 -15.96
N ARG A 341 -11.34 24.81 -15.56
CA ARG A 341 -12.60 24.25 -16.07
C ARG A 341 -13.68 24.13 -15.01
N GLN A 342 -14.90 24.27 -15.50
CA GLN A 342 -16.12 23.86 -14.81
C GLN A 342 -16.90 22.89 -15.71
N ARG A 343 -17.32 21.76 -15.13
CA ARG A 343 -18.22 20.81 -15.78
C ARG A 343 -19.55 20.79 -15.05
N VAL A 344 -20.63 21.05 -15.78
CA VAL A 344 -22.02 21.02 -15.28
C VAL A 344 -22.78 19.95 -16.04
N ARG A 345 -23.17 18.89 -15.34
CA ARG A 345 -23.94 17.77 -15.87
C ARG A 345 -25.34 17.79 -15.30
N TYR A 346 -26.34 17.77 -16.17
CA TYR A 346 -27.75 17.84 -15.84
C TYR A 346 -28.52 16.78 -16.63
N GLY A 347 -29.26 15.89 -15.96
CA GLY A 347 -29.87 14.75 -16.64
C GLY A 347 -30.33 13.65 -15.69
N ASN A 348 -31.39 12.93 -16.05
CA ASN A 348 -31.82 11.79 -15.21
C ASN A 348 -30.87 10.58 -15.29
N GLU A 349 -29.93 10.59 -16.23
CA GLU A 349 -28.85 9.60 -16.25
C GLU A 349 -27.82 9.82 -15.13
N PHE A 350 -27.71 11.04 -14.59
CA PHE A 350 -26.77 11.41 -13.53
C PHE A 350 -27.35 11.15 -12.14
N THR A 351 -27.54 9.87 -11.84
CA THR A 351 -27.84 9.41 -10.48
C THR A 351 -26.55 9.34 -9.66
N VAL A 352 -26.58 9.91 -8.45
CA VAL A 352 -25.42 9.93 -7.54
C VAL A 352 -24.99 8.49 -7.28
N CYS A 353 -23.68 8.24 -7.37
CA CYS A 353 -23.12 6.93 -7.08
C CYS A 353 -22.39 6.92 -5.74
N THR A 354 -22.61 5.89 -4.93
CA THR A 354 -21.92 5.72 -3.63
C THR A 354 -20.40 5.54 -3.78
N ASN A 355 -19.93 5.10 -4.96
CA ASN A 355 -18.51 4.94 -5.26
C ASN A 355 -17.75 6.27 -5.36
N SER A 356 -18.42 7.41 -5.49
CA SER A 356 -17.77 8.73 -5.63
C SER A 356 -16.85 9.05 -4.45
N THR A 357 -17.07 8.43 -3.29
CA THR A 357 -16.16 8.47 -2.14
C THR A 357 -14.75 7.93 -2.45
N PHE A 358 -14.61 7.02 -3.42
CA PHE A 358 -13.32 6.46 -3.83
C PHE A 358 -12.47 7.44 -4.65
N TRP A 359 -13.02 8.57 -5.12
CA TRP A 359 -12.19 9.66 -5.64
C TRP A 359 -11.18 10.15 -4.61
N ASN A 360 -11.54 10.14 -3.32
CA ASN A 360 -10.68 10.57 -2.21
C ASN A 360 -9.55 9.58 -1.88
N THR A 361 -9.54 8.39 -2.48
CA THR A 361 -8.45 7.41 -2.24
C THR A 361 -7.18 7.74 -2.98
N GLY A 362 -7.23 8.65 -3.96
CA GLY A 362 -6.08 8.98 -4.82
C GLY A 362 -5.69 7.85 -5.79
N THR A 363 -6.41 6.73 -5.85
CA THR A 363 -6.14 5.64 -6.81
C THR A 363 -6.56 6.00 -8.23
N TYR A 364 -7.46 6.97 -8.40
CA TYR A 364 -7.98 7.40 -9.70
C TYR A 364 -7.57 8.85 -10.00
N ASP A 365 -7.23 9.15 -11.26
CA ASP A 365 -7.02 10.53 -11.71
C ASP A 365 -8.36 11.25 -11.94
N TYR A 366 -8.80 12.01 -10.95
CA TYR A 366 -10.05 12.76 -11.00
C TYR A 366 -10.13 13.72 -12.21
N PHE A 367 -9.03 14.39 -12.54
CA PHE A 367 -9.06 15.48 -13.52
C PHE A 367 -9.18 14.96 -14.94
N ALA A 368 -8.41 13.92 -15.29
CA ALA A 368 -8.55 13.26 -16.59
C ALA A 368 -9.96 12.67 -16.76
N GLN A 369 -10.47 11.96 -15.76
CA GLN A 369 -11.80 11.31 -15.87
C GLN A 369 -12.98 12.31 -15.90
N THR A 370 -12.80 13.52 -15.34
CA THR A 370 -13.89 14.50 -15.21
C THR A 370 -13.81 15.64 -16.23
N PHE A 371 -12.63 16.18 -16.51
CA PHE A 371 -12.49 17.43 -17.26
C PHE A 371 -11.90 17.28 -18.67
N GLN A 372 -11.30 16.15 -19.02
CA GLN A 372 -10.67 15.92 -20.32
C GLN A 372 -11.67 16.03 -21.48
N ARG A 373 -11.25 16.62 -22.60
CA ARG A 373 -12.06 16.76 -23.83
C ARG A 373 -11.22 16.37 -25.06
N ASN A 374 -11.86 15.92 -26.14
CA ASN A 374 -11.26 15.76 -27.48
C ASN A 374 -9.86 15.09 -27.55
N GLY A 375 -9.59 14.10 -26.70
CA GLY A 375 -8.30 13.39 -26.71
C GLY A 375 -7.11 14.23 -26.21
N GLU A 376 -7.35 15.35 -25.51
CA GLU A 376 -6.32 16.07 -24.77
C GLU A 376 -5.54 15.13 -23.87
N THR A 377 -4.22 15.25 -23.78
CA THR A 377 -3.45 14.45 -22.82
C THR A 377 -3.22 15.30 -21.59
N PHE A 378 -3.79 14.88 -20.45
CA PHE A 378 -3.44 15.47 -19.16
C PHE A 378 -2.21 14.72 -18.65
N GLU A 379 -1.10 15.43 -18.49
CA GLU A 379 0.06 14.84 -17.82
C GLU A 379 -0.20 14.84 -16.32
N ALA A 380 -0.20 13.65 -15.72
CA ALA A 380 -0.10 13.50 -14.28
C ALA A 380 1.37 13.81 -13.91
N VAL A 381 1.62 15.04 -13.45
CA VAL A 381 2.90 15.40 -12.84
C VAL A 381 2.98 14.67 -11.50
N THR A 382 3.53 13.47 -11.52
CA THR A 382 4.01 12.80 -10.31
C THR A 382 5.27 13.54 -9.89
N ASP A 383 5.21 14.32 -8.83
CA ASP A 383 6.43 14.84 -8.23
C ASP A 383 7.24 13.63 -7.74
N GLY A 384 8.44 13.44 -8.29
CA GLY A 384 9.35 12.36 -7.95
C GLY A 384 9.92 12.45 -6.52
N PHE A 385 9.35 13.30 -5.67
CA PHE A 385 9.86 13.62 -4.33
C PHE A 385 9.33 12.74 -3.21
N TRP A 386 8.33 11.88 -3.47
CA TRP A 386 8.00 10.77 -2.60
C TRP A 386 7.76 9.55 -3.47
N GLY A 387 8.58 8.51 -3.27
CA GLY A 387 8.55 7.26 -4.04
C GLY A 387 7.32 6.40 -3.76
N ASP A 388 6.13 6.98 -3.89
CA ASP A 388 4.87 6.26 -3.86
C ASP A 388 4.11 6.57 -5.14
N ALA A 389 4.29 5.69 -6.15
CA ALA A 389 3.52 5.71 -7.38
C ALA A 389 2.01 5.42 -7.15
N ALA A 390 1.59 5.22 -5.89
CA ALA A 390 0.23 4.83 -5.54
C ALA A 390 -0.77 5.99 -5.41
N GLN A 391 -0.33 7.25 -5.40
CA GLN A 391 -1.25 8.39 -5.26
C GLN A 391 -1.26 9.28 -6.52
N ASN A 392 -2.36 9.22 -7.28
CA ASN A 392 -2.71 10.15 -8.35
C ASN A 392 -3.12 11.52 -7.76
N ILE A 393 -2.25 12.15 -6.98
CA ILE A 393 -2.44 13.53 -6.54
C ILE A 393 -1.92 14.45 -7.65
N ASN A 394 -2.79 15.32 -8.14
CA ASN A 394 -2.45 16.28 -9.17
C ASN A 394 -1.81 17.52 -8.53
N PHE A 395 -0.51 17.69 -8.76
CA PHE A 395 0.24 18.89 -8.38
C PHE A 395 0.39 19.85 -9.56
N ASP A 396 0.56 21.13 -9.26
CA ASP A 396 1.08 22.12 -10.20
C ASP A 396 2.60 21.98 -10.38
N ALA A 397 3.17 22.66 -11.37
CA ALA A 397 4.60 22.69 -11.67
C ALA A 397 5.47 23.24 -10.52
N ALA A 398 4.85 23.82 -9.48
CA ALA A 398 5.50 24.32 -8.28
C ALA A 398 5.28 23.40 -7.05
N GLY A 399 4.69 22.22 -7.25
CA GLY A 399 4.44 21.20 -6.22
C GLY A 399 3.24 21.48 -5.31
N ASN A 400 2.33 22.38 -5.68
CA ASN A 400 1.11 22.65 -4.91
C ASN A 400 -0.03 21.76 -5.44
N ALA A 401 -0.77 21.10 -4.55
CA ALA A 401 -1.91 20.27 -4.95
C ALA A 401 -3.04 21.14 -5.53
N PHE A 402 -3.60 20.74 -6.68
CA PHE A 402 -4.80 21.37 -7.23
C PHE A 402 -6.01 21.01 -6.37
N ASN A 403 -6.78 22.02 -5.97
CA ASN A 403 -8.02 21.78 -5.27
C ASN A 403 -9.21 21.85 -6.23
N HIS A 404 -10.14 20.92 -6.07
CA HIS A 404 -11.39 20.93 -6.83
C HIS A 404 -12.56 20.85 -5.88
N GLN A 405 -13.68 21.40 -6.29
CA GLN A 405 -14.95 21.19 -5.62
C GLN A 405 -15.84 20.36 -6.53
N ASN A 406 -16.37 19.29 -5.95
CA ASN A 406 -17.41 18.51 -6.56
C ASN A 406 -18.70 18.68 -5.76
N MET A 407 -19.79 18.78 -6.49
CA MET A 407 -21.13 18.80 -5.95
C MET A 407 -21.90 17.70 -6.66
N ARG A 408 -22.45 16.78 -5.88
CA ARG A 408 -23.31 15.69 -6.37
C ARG A 408 -24.69 15.90 -5.76
N LEU A 409 -25.62 16.36 -6.59
CA LEU A 409 -27.04 16.43 -6.26
C LEU A 409 -27.80 15.47 -7.17
N ARG A 410 -29.05 15.20 -6.84
CA ARG A 410 -29.89 14.33 -7.67
C ARG A 410 -30.02 14.96 -9.07
N GLN A 411 -29.57 14.25 -10.10
CA GLN A 411 -29.62 14.66 -11.52
C GLN A 411 -28.70 15.82 -11.91
N ILE A 412 -27.90 16.35 -10.97
CA ILE A 412 -27.06 17.53 -11.18
C ILE A 412 -25.70 17.29 -10.56
N PHE A 413 -24.66 17.21 -11.40
CA PHE A 413 -23.27 17.18 -10.95
C PHE A 413 -22.57 18.47 -11.40
N VAL A 414 -21.90 19.13 -10.46
CA VAL A 414 -21.07 20.31 -10.75
C VAL A 414 -19.67 20.05 -10.25
N ASP A 415 -18.70 20.16 -11.15
CA ASP A 415 -17.28 19.96 -10.89
C ASP A 415 -16.55 21.24 -11.26
N THR A 416 -15.80 21.82 -10.32
CA THR A 416 -15.10 23.10 -10.53
C THR A 416 -13.68 23.02 -10.00
N VAL A 417 -12.71 23.39 -10.83
CA VAL A 417 -11.33 23.62 -10.40
C VAL A 417 -11.27 24.96 -9.66
N GLN A 418 -10.67 25.00 -8.47
CA GLN A 418 -10.70 26.21 -7.65
C GLN A 418 -9.73 27.29 -8.14
N GLU A 419 -8.61 26.90 -8.73
CA GLU A 419 -7.62 27.81 -9.26
C GLU A 419 -8.11 28.42 -10.58
N PRO A 420 -7.89 29.72 -10.85
CA PRO A 420 -8.33 30.35 -12.10
C PRO A 420 -7.54 29.87 -13.33
N TYR A 421 -6.28 29.45 -13.12
CA TYR A 421 -5.39 28.94 -14.16
C TYR A 421 -4.74 27.64 -13.68
N TRP A 422 -4.59 26.71 -14.60
CA TRP A 422 -3.99 25.40 -14.36
C TRP A 422 -2.91 25.08 -15.39
N ASP A 423 -2.08 24.10 -15.12
CA ASP A 423 -0.98 23.64 -15.98
C ASP A 423 -1.24 22.24 -16.57
N LYS A 424 -2.49 21.75 -16.47
CA LYS A 424 -2.90 20.49 -17.12
C LYS A 424 -2.96 20.60 -18.64
N VAL A 425 -3.21 21.81 -19.12
CA VAL A 425 -3.11 22.18 -20.52
C VAL A 425 -2.33 23.48 -20.56
N THR A 426 -1.21 23.49 -21.29
CA THR A 426 -0.31 24.64 -21.38
C THR A 426 -0.07 25.03 -22.83
N ILE A 427 0.43 26.25 -23.02
CA ILE A 427 0.90 26.74 -24.32
C ILE A 427 2.35 27.19 -24.13
N ASP A 428 3.27 26.53 -24.83
CA ASP A 428 4.69 26.86 -24.76
C ASP A 428 5.03 28.00 -25.73
N HIS A 429 5.81 28.96 -25.24
CA HIS A 429 6.33 30.08 -26.00
C HIS A 429 7.85 30.16 -25.86
N THR A 430 8.55 30.42 -26.97
CA THR A 430 9.99 30.66 -26.98
C THR A 430 10.27 32.10 -27.40
N VAL A 431 10.88 32.89 -26.52
CA VAL A 431 11.14 34.32 -26.76
C VAL A 431 12.62 34.62 -26.54
N SER A 432 13.26 35.29 -27.48
CA SER A 432 14.70 35.63 -27.38
C SER A 432 14.93 37.13 -27.23
N GLY A 433 15.81 37.52 -26.33
CA GLY A 433 16.14 38.92 -26.05
C GLY A 433 16.84 39.10 -24.71
N ALA A 434 17.06 40.36 -24.34
CA ALA A 434 17.30 40.74 -22.95
C ALA A 434 15.95 40.93 -22.25
N GLN A 435 15.87 40.58 -20.96
CA GLN A 435 14.63 40.63 -20.19
C GLN A 435 14.81 41.39 -18.89
N ILE A 436 13.82 42.24 -18.62
CA ILE A 436 13.60 42.90 -17.34
C ILE A 436 12.22 42.52 -16.82
N ALA A 437 12.02 42.62 -15.52
CA ALA A 437 10.72 42.37 -14.92
C ALA A 437 10.45 43.29 -13.72
N GLU A 438 9.17 43.52 -13.44
CA GLU A 438 8.70 44.25 -12.27
C GLU A 438 7.63 43.41 -11.58
N SER A 439 7.87 43.06 -10.31
CA SER A 439 6.86 42.36 -9.51
C SER A 439 5.92 43.36 -8.84
N PHE A 440 4.67 42.97 -8.60
CA PHE A 440 3.72 43.77 -7.84
C PHE A 440 2.76 42.89 -7.04
N MET A 441 2.33 43.38 -5.89
CA MET A 441 1.27 42.75 -5.09
C MET A 441 -0.11 43.08 -5.65
N GLN A 442 -0.92 42.06 -5.87
CA GLN A 442 -2.32 42.26 -6.25
C GLN A 442 -3.22 42.26 -5.02
N GLY A 443 -3.79 43.43 -4.70
CA GLY A 443 -4.60 43.62 -3.48
C GLY A 443 -6.06 43.20 -3.60
N GLN A 444 -6.63 43.14 -4.80
CA GLN A 444 -8.04 42.79 -5.04
C GLN A 444 -8.16 41.95 -6.32
N ASP A 445 -9.24 41.21 -6.48
CA ASP A 445 -9.50 40.49 -7.73
C ASP A 445 -9.72 41.51 -8.85
N ILE A 446 -9.07 41.34 -10.01
CA ILE A 446 -9.34 42.15 -11.21
C ILE A 446 -9.30 41.31 -12.48
N TRP A 447 -9.93 41.84 -13.54
CA TRP A 447 -9.64 41.47 -14.91
C TRP A 447 -8.70 42.51 -15.53
N LEU A 448 -7.42 42.18 -15.72
CA LEU A 448 -6.42 43.04 -16.35
C LEU A 448 -6.61 43.00 -17.87
N ASP A 449 -6.84 44.15 -18.51
CA ASP A 449 -7.09 44.28 -19.95
C ASP A 449 -5.89 44.85 -20.73
N ALA A 450 -5.07 45.69 -20.10
CA ALA A 450 -3.90 46.28 -20.74
C ALA A 450 -2.83 46.70 -19.72
N ILE A 451 -1.60 46.86 -20.23
CA ILE A 451 -0.45 47.35 -19.47
C ILE A 451 0.07 48.60 -20.17
N GLY A 452 0.26 49.67 -19.44
CA GLY A 452 0.94 50.88 -19.88
C GLY A 452 2.42 50.81 -19.60
N LEU A 453 3.26 51.00 -20.62
CA LEU A 453 4.70 51.10 -20.49
C LEU A 453 5.20 52.44 -21.05
N PHE A 454 6.28 52.96 -20.47
CA PHE A 454 6.87 54.24 -20.85
C PHE A 454 8.27 54.04 -21.40
N PHE A 455 8.45 54.27 -22.70
CA PHE A 455 9.76 54.16 -23.36
C PHE A 455 10.42 55.52 -23.50
N THR A 456 11.57 55.76 -22.87
CA THR A 456 12.28 57.05 -22.99
C THR A 456 13.00 57.18 -24.33
N ARG A 457 13.48 56.06 -24.87
CA ARG A 457 14.16 55.98 -26.17
C ARG A 457 13.72 54.72 -26.89
N LEU A 458 13.49 54.84 -28.18
CA LEU A 458 13.06 53.74 -29.03
C LEU A 458 14.10 53.50 -30.12
N ALA A 459 14.48 52.24 -30.34
CA ALA A 459 15.32 51.85 -31.48
C ALA A 459 14.58 52.07 -32.82
N ASP A 460 15.32 52.12 -33.94
CA ASP A 460 14.71 52.27 -35.27
C ASP A 460 13.84 51.08 -35.69
N ALA A 461 14.16 49.88 -35.17
CA ALA A 461 13.43 48.64 -35.42
C ALA A 461 13.45 47.70 -34.21
N GLY A 462 12.57 46.70 -34.23
CA GLY A 462 12.52 45.60 -33.26
C GLY A 462 11.33 45.67 -32.30
N SER A 463 10.72 44.51 -32.09
CA SER A 463 9.53 44.32 -31.26
C SER A 463 9.85 44.22 -29.77
N VAL A 464 8.83 44.39 -28.94
CA VAL A 464 8.88 44.17 -27.50
C VAL A 464 7.81 43.14 -27.13
N THR A 465 8.23 42.10 -26.43
CA THR A 465 7.34 41.08 -25.91
C THR A 465 7.06 41.35 -24.45
N VAL A 466 5.78 41.48 -24.10
CA VAL A 466 5.32 41.72 -22.73
C VAL A 466 4.56 40.49 -22.25
N SER A 467 4.86 40.02 -21.05
CA SER A 467 4.17 38.88 -20.43
C SER A 467 3.82 39.18 -18.99
N ILE A 468 2.73 38.56 -18.51
CA ILE A 468 2.36 38.54 -17.10
C ILE A 468 2.55 37.11 -16.59
N CYS A 469 3.25 36.94 -15.48
CA CYS A 469 3.41 35.64 -14.84
C CYS A 469 3.16 35.71 -13.33
N GLU A 470 2.90 34.56 -12.72
CA GLU A 470 2.98 34.41 -11.27
C GLU A 470 4.44 34.47 -10.81
N VAL A 471 4.68 34.78 -9.54
CA VAL A 471 6.02 34.75 -8.94
C VAL A 471 6.24 33.49 -8.12
N SER A 472 7.49 33.08 -7.98
CA SER A 472 7.93 32.02 -7.06
C SER A 472 7.73 32.42 -5.60
N LYS A 473 7.86 31.46 -4.68
CA LYS A 473 7.80 31.68 -3.22
C LYS A 473 8.83 32.72 -2.72
N PHE A 474 9.92 32.94 -3.47
CA PHE A 474 10.95 33.92 -3.16
C PHE A 474 10.73 35.29 -3.82
N GLY A 475 9.62 35.49 -4.52
CA GLY A 475 9.28 36.74 -5.19
C GLY A 475 9.87 36.91 -6.60
N LEU A 476 10.66 35.96 -7.09
CA LEU A 476 11.21 35.97 -8.44
C LEU A 476 10.14 35.62 -9.49
N PRO A 477 10.12 36.25 -10.68
CA PRO A 477 9.19 35.87 -11.75
C PRO A 477 9.34 34.39 -12.15
N ASN A 478 8.22 33.69 -12.37
CA ASN A 478 8.21 32.29 -12.76
C ASN A 478 7.78 32.11 -14.22
N LEU A 479 8.74 31.80 -15.09
CA LEU A 479 8.52 31.56 -16.52
C LEU A 479 7.68 30.30 -16.82
N GLN A 480 7.53 29.40 -15.84
CA GLN A 480 6.67 28.22 -15.95
C GLN A 480 5.20 28.51 -15.58
N SER A 481 4.90 29.74 -15.14
CA SER A 481 3.56 30.18 -14.72
C SER A 481 3.15 31.48 -15.40
N VAL A 482 3.30 31.55 -16.73
CA VAL A 482 2.83 32.70 -17.52
C VAL A 482 1.30 32.64 -17.63
N VAL A 483 0.64 33.79 -17.47
CA VAL A 483 -0.81 33.94 -17.54
C VAL A 483 -1.24 34.60 -18.86
N SER A 484 -0.48 35.59 -19.32
CA SER A 484 -0.73 36.30 -20.56
C SER A 484 0.56 36.67 -21.27
N HIS A 485 0.50 36.79 -22.59
CA HIS A 485 1.63 37.04 -23.47
C HIS A 485 1.19 37.88 -24.69
N THR A 486 1.88 38.98 -24.98
CA THR A 486 1.66 39.80 -26.18
C THR A 486 2.99 40.30 -26.73
N THR A 487 3.15 40.27 -28.05
CA THR A 487 4.26 40.95 -28.74
C THR A 487 3.77 42.23 -29.44
N LEU A 488 4.45 43.34 -29.19
CA LEU A 488 4.22 44.64 -29.81
C LEU A 488 5.28 44.94 -30.84
N GLU A 489 4.84 45.30 -32.04
CA GLU A 489 5.71 45.82 -33.08
C GLU A 489 6.15 47.26 -32.82
N ARG A 490 7.29 47.64 -33.41
CA ARG A 490 7.89 48.96 -33.23
C ARG A 490 6.95 50.13 -33.53
N SER A 491 6.09 50.00 -34.54
CA SER A 491 5.14 51.03 -34.95
C SER A 491 4.08 51.35 -33.90
N SER A 492 3.82 50.42 -32.98
CA SER A 492 2.81 50.57 -31.92
C SER A 492 3.37 51.19 -30.64
N MET A 493 4.67 51.48 -30.61
CA MET A 493 5.35 52.07 -29.46
C MET A 493 5.55 53.59 -29.65
N VAL A 494 5.28 54.33 -28.58
CA VAL A 494 5.44 55.79 -28.51
C VAL A 494 6.44 56.17 -27.43
N ALA A 495 7.17 57.25 -27.65
CA ALA A 495 8.16 57.74 -26.69
C ALA A 495 7.51 58.56 -25.57
N TYR A 496 8.05 58.42 -24.36
CA TYR A 496 7.72 59.22 -23.18
C TYR A 496 7.81 60.73 -23.53
N PRO A 497 6.86 61.58 -23.10
CA PRO A 497 5.88 61.36 -22.02
C PRO A 497 4.61 60.60 -22.43
N ALA A 498 4.45 60.26 -23.72
CA ALA A 498 3.31 59.46 -24.14
C ALA A 498 3.43 58.01 -23.62
N GLU A 499 2.29 57.44 -23.27
CA GLU A 499 2.19 56.07 -22.79
C GLU A 499 2.03 55.10 -23.96
N THR A 500 2.83 54.03 -23.97
CA THR A 500 2.60 52.89 -24.86
C THR A 500 1.65 51.91 -24.18
N VAL A 501 0.41 51.87 -24.65
CA VAL A 501 -0.61 50.95 -24.13
C VAL A 501 -0.48 49.60 -24.82
N VAL A 502 -0.05 48.60 -24.08
CA VAL A 502 0.08 47.21 -24.48
C VAL A 502 -1.25 46.50 -24.26
N PRO A 503 -2.02 46.18 -25.32
CA PRO A 503 -3.21 45.36 -25.16
C PRO A 503 -2.79 43.94 -24.79
N ILE A 504 -3.39 43.38 -23.75
CA ILE A 504 -3.25 41.95 -23.46
C ILE A 504 -4.59 41.27 -23.70
N GLN A 505 -4.55 39.96 -23.94
CA GLN A 505 -5.77 39.17 -23.76
C GLN A 505 -6.18 39.35 -22.29
N PRO A 506 -7.42 39.80 -21.99
CA PRO A 506 -7.76 40.08 -20.61
C PRO A 506 -7.64 38.83 -19.73
N VAL A 507 -6.97 39.00 -18.59
CA VAL A 507 -6.66 37.91 -17.66
C VAL A 507 -7.07 38.27 -16.25
N PHE A 508 -7.46 37.26 -15.49
CA PHE A 508 -7.86 37.40 -14.11
C PHE A 508 -6.64 37.42 -13.20
N LEU A 509 -6.49 38.44 -12.36
CA LEU A 509 -5.46 38.48 -11.33
C LEU A 509 -6.14 38.37 -9.97
N ALA A 510 -5.94 37.24 -9.30
CA ALA A 510 -6.47 36.97 -7.97
C ALA A 510 -5.80 37.83 -6.89
N ALA A 511 -6.59 38.28 -5.92
CA ALA A 511 -6.14 39.01 -4.74
C ALA A 511 -5.18 38.17 -3.87
N GLY A 512 -4.26 38.84 -3.17
CA GLY A 512 -3.31 38.21 -2.25
C GLY A 512 -2.15 37.49 -2.92
N LYS A 513 -2.13 37.43 -4.26
CA LYS A 513 -1.00 36.91 -5.04
C LYS A 513 -0.10 38.05 -5.53
N ARG A 514 1.16 37.73 -5.81
CA ARG A 514 2.10 38.58 -6.53
C ARG A 514 2.21 38.12 -7.98
N TYR A 515 2.26 39.09 -8.89
CA TYR A 515 2.49 38.87 -10.31
C TYR A 515 3.70 39.69 -10.75
N ALA A 516 4.24 39.36 -11.92
CA ALA A 516 5.32 40.13 -12.52
C ALA A 516 4.98 40.50 -13.97
N ILE A 517 5.35 41.74 -14.35
CA ILE A 517 5.38 42.22 -15.72
C ILE A 517 6.76 41.91 -16.27
N LEU A 518 6.84 41.14 -17.35
CA LEU A 518 8.09 40.80 -18.03
C LEU A 518 8.14 41.57 -19.33
N VAL A 519 9.28 42.19 -19.61
CA VAL A 519 9.53 42.91 -20.86
C VAL A 519 10.78 42.33 -21.49
N THR A 520 10.63 41.72 -22.66
CA THR A 520 11.71 41.05 -23.40
C THR A 520 11.88 41.70 -24.77
N THR A 521 13.11 42.07 -25.13
CA THR A 521 13.41 42.58 -26.47
C THR A 521 14.89 42.37 -26.82
N ALA A 522 15.16 42.22 -28.11
CA ALA A 522 16.52 42.24 -28.67
C ALA A 522 16.96 43.65 -29.09
N ALA A 523 16.03 44.60 -29.16
CA ALA A 523 16.27 45.94 -29.68
C ALA A 523 16.67 46.91 -28.58
N ASN A 524 17.35 47.99 -28.99
CA ASN A 524 17.88 49.01 -28.09
C ASN A 524 16.81 49.99 -27.58
N HIS A 525 15.75 49.46 -26.96
CA HIS A 525 14.70 50.24 -26.31
C HIS A 525 15.09 50.57 -24.87
N TRP A 526 14.69 51.75 -24.42
CA TRP A 526 14.91 52.25 -23.07
C TRP A 526 13.57 52.50 -22.40
N VAL A 527 13.43 52.05 -21.15
CA VAL A 527 12.23 52.24 -20.34
C VAL A 527 12.47 53.27 -19.26
N ALA A 528 11.41 53.98 -18.91
CA ALA A 528 11.42 54.92 -17.81
C ALA A 528 11.39 54.17 -16.46
N MET A 529 12.16 54.66 -15.50
CA MET A 529 12.29 54.09 -14.16
C MET A 529 11.80 55.10 -13.11
N THR A 530 11.25 54.59 -12.03
CA THR A 530 10.89 55.33 -10.81
C THR A 530 11.95 55.09 -9.72
N PRO A 531 12.21 56.03 -8.80
CA PRO A 531 13.00 55.75 -7.60
C PRO A 531 12.34 54.67 -6.71
N GLY A 532 13.13 53.75 -6.16
CA GLY A 532 12.62 52.56 -5.45
C GLY A 532 11.76 52.82 -4.21
N GLU A 533 11.91 53.99 -3.60
CA GLU A 533 11.11 54.43 -2.44
C GLU A 533 9.63 54.69 -2.81
N ASP A 534 9.34 54.96 -4.09
CA ASP A 534 7.99 55.35 -4.53
C ASP A 534 7.06 54.14 -4.76
N PHE A 535 7.61 52.93 -4.99
CA PHE A 535 6.81 51.72 -5.24
C PHE A 535 7.19 50.54 -4.33
N THR A 536 6.90 50.70 -3.04
CA THR A 536 7.19 49.70 -1.98
C THR A 536 6.44 48.36 -2.10
N SER A 537 5.51 48.22 -3.04
CA SER A 537 4.70 47.01 -3.24
C SER A 537 5.26 46.06 -4.30
N GLY A 538 6.41 46.41 -4.89
CA GLY A 538 7.07 45.69 -5.97
C GLY A 538 8.56 45.54 -5.80
N THR A 539 9.21 45.06 -6.85
CA THR A 539 10.66 44.90 -6.94
C THR A 539 11.02 44.72 -8.40
N PHE A 540 12.02 45.49 -8.85
CA PHE A 540 12.59 45.37 -10.18
C PHE A 540 13.61 44.22 -10.27
N PHE A 541 13.56 43.50 -11.38
CA PHE A 541 14.48 42.41 -11.72
C PHE A 541 15.04 42.59 -13.12
N TYR A 542 16.26 42.11 -13.32
CA TYR A 542 16.90 42.00 -14.62
C TYR A 542 17.66 40.67 -14.67
N VAL A 543 17.90 40.18 -15.88
CA VAL A 543 18.56 38.89 -16.09
C VAL A 543 20.06 39.10 -16.36
N LEU A 544 20.91 38.36 -15.64
CA LEU A 544 22.34 38.21 -15.89
C LEU A 544 22.68 36.72 -16.00
N ASP A 545 23.51 36.35 -16.97
CA ASP A 545 24.05 34.98 -17.15
C ASP A 545 22.99 33.86 -17.07
N GLY A 546 21.78 34.15 -17.54
CA GLY A 546 20.70 33.17 -17.65
C GLY A 546 19.73 33.08 -16.49
N ALA A 547 19.95 33.83 -15.41
CA ALA A 547 19.08 33.85 -14.23
C ALA A 547 18.68 35.28 -13.85
N TYR A 548 17.55 35.42 -13.15
CA TYR A 548 17.22 36.69 -12.52
C TYR A 548 18.27 37.03 -11.46
N ALA A 549 18.82 38.23 -11.55
CA ALA A 549 19.68 38.78 -10.51
C ALA A 549 18.88 39.03 -9.22
N GLN A 550 19.59 39.25 -8.11
CA GLN A 550 18.95 39.71 -6.88
C GLN A 550 18.19 41.02 -7.16
N GLY A 551 16.95 41.10 -6.67
CA GLY A 551 16.05 42.23 -6.93
C GLY A 551 16.68 43.58 -6.57
N ASP A 552 16.48 44.56 -7.43
CA ASP A 552 16.99 45.92 -7.28
C ASP A 552 15.97 46.76 -6.51
N GLY A 553 16.28 47.11 -5.27
CA GLY A 553 15.40 47.94 -4.43
C GLY A 553 15.60 49.44 -4.61
N THR A 554 16.46 49.88 -5.53
CA THR A 554 16.78 51.31 -5.70
C THR A 554 15.95 52.00 -6.78
N ARG A 555 15.33 51.22 -7.66
CA ARG A 555 14.56 51.69 -8.81
C ARG A 555 13.49 50.66 -9.18
N ASP A 556 12.36 51.14 -9.65
CA ASP A 556 11.25 50.32 -10.14
C ASP A 556 10.86 50.71 -11.56
N LEU A 557 10.20 49.79 -12.28
CA LEU A 557 9.66 50.09 -13.61
C LEU A 557 8.50 51.10 -13.51
N MET A 558 8.47 52.09 -14.41
CA MET A 558 7.26 52.90 -14.61
C MET A 558 6.23 52.13 -15.43
N PHE A 559 5.03 51.93 -14.87
CA PHE A 559 3.95 51.22 -15.54
C PHE A 559 2.56 51.72 -15.12
N LYS A 560 1.54 51.36 -15.91
CA LYS A 560 0.13 51.40 -15.52
C LYS A 560 -0.52 50.06 -15.79
N LEU A 561 -1.44 49.65 -14.94
CA LEU A 561 -2.27 48.47 -15.12
C LEU A 561 -3.70 48.92 -15.31
N TYR A 562 -4.33 48.44 -16.38
CA TYR A 562 -5.71 48.77 -16.71
C TYR A 562 -6.61 47.57 -16.48
N ARG A 563 -7.68 47.78 -15.71
CA ARG A 563 -8.71 46.79 -15.45
C ARG A 563 -9.93 46.96 -16.36
N ALA A 564 -10.72 45.90 -16.48
CA ALA A 564 -12.05 45.94 -17.06
C ALA A 564 -13.08 46.46 -16.03
N LYS A 565 -13.83 47.50 -16.40
CA LYS A 565 -15.00 48.02 -15.68
C LYS A 565 -16.27 47.64 -16.44
N PHE A 566 -17.02 46.67 -15.92
CA PHE A 566 -18.21 46.12 -16.56
C PHE A 566 -19.38 47.12 -16.54
N ARG A 567 -20.12 47.19 -17.65
CA ARG A 567 -21.21 48.17 -17.84
C ARG A 567 -22.51 47.79 -17.12
N GLN A 568 -22.69 46.51 -16.82
CA GLN A 568 -23.90 45.97 -16.18
C GLN A 568 -23.49 45.02 -15.07
N ASN A 569 -24.34 44.84 -14.06
CA ASN A 569 -24.16 43.89 -12.94
C ASN A 569 -24.78 42.52 -13.21
N ARG A 570 -25.60 42.40 -14.26
CA ARG A 570 -26.19 41.14 -14.72
C ARG A 570 -26.34 41.16 -16.23
N VAL A 571 -25.80 40.15 -16.90
CA VAL A 571 -25.88 39.98 -18.35
C VAL A 571 -26.43 38.60 -18.66
N VAL A 572 -27.41 38.54 -19.56
CA VAL A 572 -27.97 37.29 -20.08
C VAL A 572 -27.56 37.17 -21.54
N VAL A 573 -26.96 36.04 -21.89
CA VAL A 573 -26.41 35.77 -23.22
C VAL A 573 -26.99 34.48 -23.76
N GLU A 574 -27.66 34.58 -24.91
CA GLU A 574 -28.21 33.41 -25.60
C GLU A 574 -27.15 32.75 -26.47
N PHE A 575 -27.05 31.43 -26.33
CA PHE A 575 -26.23 30.58 -27.17
C PHE A 575 -27.08 29.96 -28.29
N ASN A 576 -26.41 29.33 -29.24
CA ASN A 576 -27.11 28.51 -30.22
C ASN A 576 -27.99 27.46 -29.55
N SER A 577 -29.19 27.26 -30.10
CA SER A 577 -30.14 26.29 -29.56
C SER A 577 -29.59 24.87 -29.64
N LEU A 578 -29.89 24.07 -28.62
CA LEU A 578 -29.49 22.67 -28.52
C LEU A 578 -30.52 21.82 -29.26
N SER A 579 -30.09 20.93 -30.16
CA SER A 579 -30.98 20.04 -30.89
C SER A 579 -30.41 18.62 -31.03
N LEU A 580 -31.25 17.63 -30.71
CA LEU A 580 -30.90 16.21 -30.82
C LEU A 580 -32.08 15.42 -31.39
N ALA A 581 -31.84 14.73 -32.51
CA ALA A 581 -32.82 13.84 -33.09
C ALA A 581 -33.18 12.72 -32.10
N GLY A 582 -34.47 12.51 -31.86
CA GLY A 582 -34.95 11.58 -30.84
C GLY A 582 -35.07 12.18 -29.43
N GLY A 583 -34.76 13.46 -29.23
CA GLY A 583 -35.00 14.16 -27.98
C GLY A 583 -33.83 14.16 -26.99
N ILE A 584 -33.78 15.17 -26.13
CA ILE A 584 -32.71 15.44 -25.17
C ILE A 584 -33.16 15.01 -23.76
N LEU A 585 -32.36 14.18 -23.10
CA LEU A 585 -32.57 13.81 -21.68
C LEU A 585 -31.42 14.24 -20.78
N SER A 586 -30.28 14.63 -21.36
CA SER A 586 -29.11 14.99 -20.59
C SER A 586 -28.29 16.05 -21.31
N VAL A 587 -27.71 16.95 -20.53
CA VAL A 587 -26.91 18.10 -20.96
C VAL A 587 -25.65 18.10 -20.10
N ASP A 588 -24.50 18.14 -20.75
CA ASP A 588 -23.18 18.14 -20.12
C ASP A 588 -22.37 19.29 -20.72
N ILE A 589 -22.13 20.31 -19.91
CA ILE A 589 -21.39 21.50 -20.29
C ILE A 589 -20.01 21.37 -19.66
N ASN A 590 -18.97 21.25 -20.48
CA ASN A 590 -17.60 21.30 -20.01
C ASN A 590 -16.96 22.54 -20.61
N ALA A 591 -16.86 23.60 -19.81
CA ALA A 591 -16.45 24.92 -20.24
C ALA A 591 -15.26 25.44 -19.44
N ASP A 592 -14.38 26.20 -20.10
CA ASP A 592 -13.36 26.95 -19.38
C ASP A 592 -14.06 28.18 -18.80
N VAL A 593 -13.97 28.34 -17.48
CA VAL A 593 -14.69 29.37 -16.73
C VAL A 593 -13.82 29.88 -15.60
N ILE A 594 -13.78 31.21 -15.44
CA ILE A 594 -13.35 31.83 -14.18
C ILE A 594 -14.57 32.48 -13.55
N GLN A 595 -14.96 31.97 -12.38
CA GLN A 595 -16.03 32.53 -11.55
C GLN A 595 -15.42 33.04 -10.23
N PRO A 596 -15.11 34.34 -10.14
CA PRO A 596 -14.64 34.96 -8.90
C PRO A 596 -15.65 34.78 -7.77
N GLY A 597 -15.19 34.70 -6.51
CA GLY A 597 -16.00 34.23 -5.38
C GLY A 597 -17.28 35.02 -5.06
N SER A 598 -17.38 36.29 -5.50
CA SER A 598 -18.59 37.13 -5.35
C SER A 598 -19.46 37.21 -6.61
N THR A 599 -19.25 36.31 -7.57
CA THR A 599 -19.99 36.27 -8.84
C THR A 599 -20.69 34.94 -9.03
N GLN A 600 -21.64 34.89 -9.95
CA GLN A 600 -22.40 33.69 -10.26
C GLN A 600 -22.55 33.52 -11.78
N LEU A 601 -22.19 32.34 -12.27
CA LEU A 601 -22.52 31.88 -13.62
C LEU A 601 -23.56 30.76 -13.50
N THR A 602 -24.69 30.91 -14.18
CA THR A 602 -25.67 29.83 -14.29
C THR A 602 -26.07 29.61 -15.74
N TYR A 603 -26.34 28.36 -16.08
CA TYR A 603 -26.85 27.97 -17.38
C TYR A 603 -28.34 27.67 -17.29
N GLU A 604 -29.08 28.10 -18.30
CA GLU A 604 -30.53 27.89 -18.37
C GLU A 604 -30.94 27.28 -19.71
N ILE A 605 -31.96 26.43 -19.67
CA ILE A 605 -32.56 25.81 -20.84
C ILE A 605 -34.04 26.18 -20.96
N GLN A 606 -34.53 26.26 -22.18
CA GLN A 606 -35.94 26.41 -22.48
C GLN A 606 -36.37 25.26 -23.40
N PRO A 607 -36.99 24.18 -22.86
CA PRO A 607 -37.55 23.13 -23.69
C PRO A 607 -38.59 23.70 -24.66
N ALA A 608 -38.64 23.15 -25.88
CA ALA A 608 -39.62 23.57 -26.87
C ALA A 608 -41.05 23.55 -26.30
N ASN A 609 -41.84 24.58 -26.63
CA ASN A 609 -43.25 24.73 -26.25
C ASN A 609 -43.54 24.94 -24.75
N THR A 610 -42.54 25.21 -23.89
CA THR A 610 -42.80 25.59 -22.48
C THR A 610 -42.96 27.09 -22.28
N GLY A 611 -42.25 27.91 -23.06
CA GLY A 611 -42.18 29.36 -22.87
C GLY A 611 -41.44 29.80 -21.58
N VAL A 612 -40.89 28.86 -20.81
CA VAL A 612 -40.26 29.11 -19.50
C VAL A 612 -38.79 28.66 -19.53
N TRP A 613 -37.90 29.50 -19.01
CA TRP A 613 -36.49 29.19 -18.82
C TRP A 613 -36.28 28.52 -17.46
N TYR A 614 -35.57 27.40 -17.47
CA TYR A 614 -35.25 26.61 -16.28
C TYR A 614 -33.76 26.65 -16.03
N ASN A 615 -33.38 26.92 -14.78
CA ASN A 615 -31.99 26.89 -14.35
C ASN A 615 -31.53 25.44 -14.17
N LEU A 616 -30.38 25.11 -14.74
CA LEU A 616 -29.81 23.76 -14.65
C LEU A 616 -29.36 23.38 -13.24
N ILE A 617 -29.16 24.33 -12.33
CA ILE A 617 -28.78 24.05 -10.93
C ILE A 617 -29.97 23.89 -9.98
N ASP A 618 -31.21 24.05 -10.48
CA ASP A 618 -32.41 23.91 -9.68
C ASP A 618 -32.81 22.43 -9.53
N VAL A 619 -32.48 21.85 -8.38
CA VAL A 619 -32.58 20.41 -8.04
C VAL A 619 -33.99 19.82 -8.10
N ASP A 620 -35.04 20.62 -7.94
CA ASP A 620 -36.42 20.12 -7.92
C ASP A 620 -37.12 20.24 -9.28
N ASN A 621 -36.43 20.81 -10.28
CA ASN A 621 -36.99 21.14 -11.58
C ASN A 621 -36.30 20.40 -12.72
N TYR A 622 -36.26 19.07 -12.63
CA TYR A 622 -35.95 18.25 -13.80
C TYR A 622 -37.04 18.40 -14.87
N VAL A 623 -36.69 18.99 -16.02
CA VAL A 623 -37.64 19.28 -17.11
C VAL A 623 -37.48 18.41 -18.34
N LEU A 624 -36.30 17.83 -18.57
CA LEU A 624 -35.97 17.04 -19.75
C LEU A 624 -36.56 15.62 -19.67
N GLY A 625 -37.85 15.41 -19.93
CA GLY A 625 -38.50 14.12 -19.71
C GLY A 625 -39.65 14.16 -18.70
N LYS A 626 -39.92 15.33 -18.12
CA LYS A 626 -41.05 15.54 -17.21
C LYS A 626 -42.36 15.21 -17.93
N GLY A 627 -43.20 14.39 -17.29
CA GLY A 627 -44.46 13.92 -17.88
C GLY A 627 -44.30 13.01 -19.11
N GLY A 628 -43.10 12.47 -19.36
CA GLY A 628 -42.81 11.60 -20.50
C GLY A 628 -42.48 12.34 -21.81
N SER A 629 -42.51 13.68 -21.81
CA SER A 629 -42.15 14.49 -22.98
C SER A 629 -40.64 14.66 -23.08
N VAL A 630 -40.06 14.26 -24.21
CA VAL A 630 -38.62 14.39 -24.48
C VAL A 630 -38.41 15.46 -25.55
N PRO A 631 -37.94 16.68 -25.20
CA PRO A 631 -37.83 17.79 -26.14
C PRO A 631 -36.70 17.55 -27.16
N VAL A 632 -36.98 17.76 -28.44
CA VAL A 632 -36.00 17.64 -29.53
C VAL A 632 -35.08 18.87 -29.62
N THR A 633 -35.63 20.05 -29.26
CA THR A 633 -34.90 21.32 -29.27
C THR A 633 -35.09 22.02 -27.93
N CYS A 634 -34.02 22.62 -27.42
CA CYS A 634 -34.03 23.48 -26.24
C CYS A 634 -33.29 24.78 -26.56
N GLY A 635 -33.89 25.93 -26.23
CA GLY A 635 -33.15 27.19 -26.14
C GLY A 635 -32.10 27.09 -25.03
N PHE A 636 -30.95 27.75 -25.21
CA PHE A 636 -29.83 27.66 -24.28
C PHE A 636 -29.20 29.02 -24.04
N ARG A 637 -28.93 29.37 -22.78
CA ARG A 637 -28.34 30.66 -22.41
C ARG A 637 -27.50 30.57 -21.16
N ALA A 638 -26.57 31.51 -21.02
CA ALA A 638 -25.85 31.79 -19.79
C ALA A 638 -26.37 33.07 -19.13
N VAL A 639 -26.46 33.05 -17.80
CA VAL A 639 -26.74 34.21 -16.96
C VAL A 639 -25.49 34.49 -16.14
N LEU A 640 -24.87 35.63 -16.41
CA LEU A 640 -23.68 36.12 -15.71
C LEU A 640 -24.12 37.21 -14.73
N ALA A 641 -23.85 37.01 -13.44
CA ALA A 641 -24.17 37.97 -12.39
C ALA A 641 -22.92 38.29 -11.56
N GLY A 642 -22.74 39.57 -11.24
CA GLY A 642 -21.59 40.08 -10.51
C GLY A 642 -21.76 41.55 -10.15
N SER A 643 -20.67 42.29 -10.18
CA SER A 643 -20.63 43.74 -9.98
C SER A 643 -20.03 44.43 -11.19
N VAL A 644 -20.01 45.77 -11.18
CA VAL A 644 -19.34 46.55 -12.22
C VAL A 644 -17.81 46.41 -12.17
N ASP A 645 -17.26 45.92 -11.06
CA ASP A 645 -15.82 45.70 -10.88
C ASP A 645 -15.42 44.24 -11.12
N MET A 646 -16.38 43.30 -11.04
CA MET A 646 -16.10 41.87 -11.13
C MET A 646 -17.23 41.08 -11.77
N MET A 647 -16.90 40.27 -12.77
CA MET A 647 -17.83 39.40 -13.47
C MET A 647 -17.23 38.02 -13.72
N PRO A 648 -18.08 36.97 -13.83
CA PRO A 648 -17.64 35.68 -14.33
C PRO A 648 -17.42 35.76 -15.84
N VAL A 649 -16.51 34.94 -16.34
CA VAL A 649 -16.12 34.88 -17.76
C VAL A 649 -16.08 33.44 -18.21
N VAL A 650 -16.50 33.20 -19.45
CA VAL A 650 -16.51 31.86 -20.06
C VAL A 650 -15.77 31.91 -21.40
N ALA A 651 -14.94 30.91 -21.68
CA ALA A 651 -14.39 30.74 -23.01
C ALA A 651 -15.44 30.12 -23.94
N LEU A 652 -15.60 30.69 -25.13
CA LEU A 652 -16.35 30.07 -26.21
C LEU A 652 -15.45 29.10 -26.98
N SER A 653 -14.20 29.49 -27.19
CA SER A 653 -13.18 28.62 -27.76
C SER A 653 -12.82 27.49 -26.79
N GLY A 654 -12.72 26.26 -27.26
CA GLY A 654 -12.36 25.09 -26.43
C GLY A 654 -13.47 24.54 -25.54
N SER A 655 -14.46 25.35 -25.14
CA SER A 655 -15.62 24.91 -24.37
C SER A 655 -16.66 24.20 -25.20
N GLN A 656 -17.25 23.13 -24.66
CA GLN A 656 -18.23 22.31 -25.36
C GLN A 656 -19.48 22.04 -24.52
N VAL A 657 -20.58 21.84 -25.23
CA VAL A 657 -21.83 21.29 -24.68
C VAL A 657 -22.13 19.99 -25.40
N LYS A 658 -22.29 18.92 -24.63
CA LYS A 658 -22.78 17.63 -25.08
C LYS A 658 -24.24 17.51 -24.67
N ILE A 659 -25.08 17.11 -25.61
CA ILE A 659 -26.45 16.71 -25.35
C ILE A 659 -26.61 15.25 -25.71
N SER A 660 -27.34 14.51 -24.88
CA SER A 660 -27.48 13.07 -25.04
C SER A 660 -28.86 12.56 -24.69
N ARG A 661 -29.15 11.37 -25.22
CA ARG A 661 -30.24 10.51 -24.81
C ARG A 661 -29.65 9.13 -24.48
N PRO A 662 -29.78 8.64 -23.24
CA PRO A 662 -29.35 7.30 -22.89
C PRO A 662 -30.05 6.23 -23.71
N ASP A 663 -29.34 5.16 -24.01
CA ASP A 663 -29.89 3.92 -24.56
C ASP A 663 -30.66 3.13 -23.50
N THR A 664 -31.48 2.20 -23.97
CA THR A 664 -32.26 1.28 -23.14
C THR A 664 -31.53 -0.03 -22.87
N THR A 665 -30.38 -0.25 -23.52
CA THR A 665 -29.56 -1.46 -23.34
C THR A 665 -28.10 -1.07 -23.11
N ARG A 666 -27.38 -1.90 -22.34
CA ARG A 666 -25.96 -1.73 -22.03
C ARG A 666 -25.30 -3.09 -21.95
N THR A 667 -24.11 -3.21 -22.53
CA THR A 667 -23.21 -4.35 -22.34
C THR A 667 -21.82 -3.82 -22.01
N ALA A 668 -21.21 -4.28 -20.92
CA ALA A 668 -19.82 -3.96 -20.60
C ALA A 668 -19.00 -5.23 -20.46
N ILE A 669 -17.87 -5.29 -21.14
CA ILE A 669 -16.90 -6.36 -21.00
C ILE A 669 -15.79 -5.87 -20.07
N ALA A 670 -15.55 -6.60 -19.00
CA ALA A 670 -14.40 -6.35 -18.13
C ALA A 670 -13.10 -6.75 -18.84
N LYS A 671 -11.99 -6.09 -18.51
CA LYS A 671 -10.66 -6.59 -18.89
C LYS A 671 -10.43 -7.99 -18.31
N VAL A 672 -9.51 -8.73 -18.92
CA VAL A 672 -9.21 -10.11 -18.54
C VAL A 672 -8.76 -10.18 -17.08
N ARG A 673 -9.46 -11.00 -16.30
CA ARG A 673 -9.03 -11.40 -14.96
C ARG A 673 -8.20 -12.69 -15.05
N THR A 674 -7.05 -12.69 -14.37
CA THR A 674 -6.19 -13.87 -14.20
C THR A 674 -6.18 -14.24 -12.72
N LEU A 675 -6.51 -15.49 -12.41
CA LEU A 675 -6.52 -16.02 -11.06
C LEU A 675 -5.14 -16.59 -10.68
N PRO A 676 -4.74 -16.50 -9.39
CA PRO A 676 -3.50 -17.12 -8.92
C PRO A 676 -3.57 -18.66 -8.98
N ALA A 677 -4.77 -19.23 -8.84
CA ALA A 677 -5.04 -20.66 -9.02
C ALA A 677 -6.29 -20.88 -9.88
N ALA A 678 -6.33 -21.98 -10.63
CA ALA A 678 -7.49 -22.30 -11.46
C ALA A 678 -8.69 -22.69 -10.58
N SER A 679 -9.88 -22.16 -10.89
CA SER A 679 -11.11 -22.39 -10.12
C SER A 679 -12.28 -22.82 -10.99
N THR A 680 -13.17 -23.64 -10.43
CA THR A 680 -14.48 -24.01 -11.02
C THR A 680 -15.64 -23.20 -10.44
N SER A 681 -15.39 -22.39 -9.40
CA SER A 681 -16.42 -21.66 -8.67
C SER A 681 -16.05 -20.18 -8.57
N ILE A 682 -16.80 -19.35 -9.30
CA ILE A 682 -16.58 -17.91 -9.36
C ILE A 682 -17.85 -17.22 -8.88
N HIS A 683 -17.69 -16.23 -8.03
CA HIS A 683 -18.78 -15.42 -7.51
C HIS A 683 -18.54 -13.97 -7.92
N VAL A 684 -19.56 -13.35 -8.51
CA VAL A 684 -19.55 -11.94 -8.91
C VAL A 684 -20.67 -11.22 -8.20
N ILE A 685 -20.36 -10.09 -7.58
CA ILE A 685 -21.32 -9.26 -6.84
C ILE A 685 -21.34 -7.90 -7.48
N GLU A 686 -22.54 -7.46 -7.84
CA GLU A 686 -22.76 -6.16 -8.45
C GLU A 686 -23.78 -5.39 -7.63
N ARG A 687 -23.45 -4.12 -7.36
CA ARG A 687 -24.40 -3.18 -6.75
C ARG A 687 -25.01 -2.32 -7.84
N TYR A 688 -26.33 -2.40 -7.97
CA TYR A 688 -27.11 -1.62 -8.90
C TYR A 688 -27.82 -0.50 -8.15
N GLU A 689 -27.55 0.75 -8.51
CA GLU A 689 -28.14 1.92 -7.86
C GLU A 689 -29.13 2.63 -8.78
N GLY A 690 -30.24 3.09 -8.21
CA GLY A 690 -31.37 3.65 -8.96
C GLY A 690 -32.31 2.55 -9.48
N TRP A 691 -32.36 1.40 -8.80
CA TRP A 691 -33.05 0.21 -9.27
C TRP A 691 -34.57 0.31 -9.14
N ASP A 692 -35.28 0.01 -10.23
CA ASP A 692 -36.73 -0.16 -10.32
C ASP A 692 -37.03 -1.53 -10.91
N GLY A 693 -37.42 -2.48 -10.06
CA GLY A 693 -37.69 -3.86 -10.46
C GLY A 693 -38.82 -4.04 -11.48
N THR A 694 -39.63 -3.01 -11.74
CA THR A 694 -40.67 -3.05 -12.78
C THR A 694 -40.16 -2.64 -14.16
N LYS A 695 -39.05 -1.90 -14.23
CA LYS A 695 -38.48 -1.34 -15.47
C LYS A 695 -37.11 -1.90 -15.81
N HIS A 696 -36.37 -2.39 -14.82
CA HIS A 696 -34.95 -2.72 -14.95
C HIS A 696 -34.72 -4.22 -14.95
N ALA A 697 -33.83 -4.66 -15.83
CA ALA A 697 -33.27 -6.01 -15.80
C ALA A 697 -31.74 -5.93 -15.91
N ALA A 698 -31.05 -6.83 -15.24
CA ALA A 698 -29.60 -6.91 -15.27
C ALA A 698 -29.13 -8.36 -15.14
N ASN A 699 -28.11 -8.72 -15.90
CA ASN A 699 -27.53 -10.05 -15.92
C ASN A 699 -26.00 -9.99 -16.00
N CYS A 700 -25.34 -10.98 -15.41
CA CYS A 700 -23.89 -11.15 -15.43
C CYS A 700 -23.57 -12.51 -16.05
N GLN A 701 -22.60 -12.53 -16.94
CA GLN A 701 -22.12 -13.74 -17.62
C GLN A 701 -20.60 -13.82 -17.53
N LEU A 702 -20.05 -15.02 -17.51
CA LEU A 702 -18.60 -15.23 -17.60
C LEU A 702 -18.22 -15.64 -19.02
N ARG A 703 -17.17 -15.02 -19.54
CA ARG A 703 -16.56 -15.38 -20.81
C ARG A 703 -15.23 -16.09 -20.55
N THR A 704 -15.07 -17.28 -21.10
CA THR A 704 -13.90 -18.16 -20.88
C THR A 704 -13.46 -18.83 -22.19
N GLY A 705 -12.40 -19.65 -22.13
CA GLY A 705 -11.89 -20.39 -23.29
C GLY A 705 -11.06 -19.55 -24.26
N ALA A 706 -10.67 -20.14 -25.39
CA ALA A 706 -9.86 -19.47 -26.40
C ALA A 706 -10.58 -18.25 -26.98
N GLY A 707 -9.96 -17.07 -26.85
CA GLY A 707 -10.54 -15.79 -27.28
C GLY A 707 -11.79 -15.36 -26.50
N TYR A 708 -12.05 -15.94 -25.32
CA TYR A 708 -13.22 -15.62 -24.48
C TYR A 708 -14.57 -15.82 -25.22
N ASN A 709 -14.67 -16.87 -26.03
CA ASN A 709 -15.85 -17.19 -26.83
C ASN A 709 -16.89 -18.04 -26.09
N THR A 710 -16.51 -18.72 -25.00
CA THR A 710 -17.43 -19.53 -24.20
C THR A 710 -18.14 -18.65 -23.19
N VAL A 711 -19.42 -18.37 -23.41
CA VAL A 711 -20.26 -17.56 -22.50
C VAL A 711 -21.04 -18.49 -21.57
N THR A 712 -20.93 -18.26 -20.26
CA THR A 712 -21.61 -19.04 -19.22
C THR A 712 -22.51 -18.12 -18.40
N ASP A 713 -23.79 -18.48 -18.28
CA ASP A 713 -24.75 -17.80 -17.40
C ASP A 713 -24.53 -18.19 -15.94
N ALA A 714 -24.93 -17.30 -15.02
CA ALA A 714 -24.90 -17.60 -13.60
C ALA A 714 -25.87 -18.74 -13.26
N ALA A 715 -25.38 -19.74 -12.52
CA ALA A 715 -26.18 -20.87 -12.06
C ALA A 715 -27.22 -20.46 -11.00
N ALA A 716 -26.93 -19.41 -10.22
CA ALA A 716 -27.85 -18.82 -9.26
C ALA A 716 -27.59 -17.31 -9.10
N LYS A 717 -28.63 -16.58 -8.68
CA LYS A 717 -28.52 -15.18 -8.28
C LYS A 717 -29.28 -14.91 -6.98
N VAL A 718 -28.72 -14.08 -6.11
CA VAL A 718 -29.32 -13.68 -4.83
C VAL A 718 -29.30 -12.16 -4.74
N ASP A 719 -30.46 -11.56 -4.45
CA ASP A 719 -30.62 -10.11 -4.35
C ASP A 719 -30.79 -9.67 -2.91
N VAL A 720 -30.06 -8.62 -2.54
CA VAL A 720 -30.27 -7.86 -1.32
C VAL A 720 -30.71 -6.46 -1.72
N ALA A 721 -31.97 -6.13 -1.50
CA ALA A 721 -32.50 -4.80 -1.77
C ALA A 721 -32.29 -3.87 -0.56
N GLY A 722 -32.11 -2.60 -0.83
CA GLY A 722 -32.04 -1.57 0.21
C GLY A 722 -32.23 -0.16 -0.35
N THR A 723 -32.12 0.80 0.54
CA THR A 723 -32.10 2.23 0.21
C THR A 723 -30.82 2.82 0.78
N ASP A 724 -30.08 3.58 -0.03
CA ASP A 724 -28.85 4.22 0.41
C ASP A 724 -29.11 5.48 1.26
N GLU A 725 -28.03 6.09 1.74
CA GLU A 725 -28.06 7.30 2.56
C GLU A 725 -28.67 8.52 1.84
N LEU A 726 -28.78 8.46 0.50
CA LEU A 726 -29.36 9.48 -0.35
C LEU A 726 -30.84 9.22 -0.66
N GLY A 727 -31.42 8.15 -0.08
CA GLY A 727 -32.80 7.76 -0.32
C GLY A 727 -33.02 7.03 -1.66
N GLN A 728 -31.96 6.64 -2.36
CA GLN A 728 -32.04 5.96 -3.65
C GLN A 728 -32.09 4.43 -3.45
N ALA A 729 -33.01 3.78 -4.16
CA ALA A 729 -33.16 2.33 -4.12
C ALA A 729 -31.98 1.65 -4.81
N PHE A 730 -31.48 0.59 -4.21
CA PHE A 730 -30.42 -0.24 -4.77
C PHE A 730 -30.74 -1.72 -4.60
N ILE A 731 -30.10 -2.55 -5.44
CA ILE A 731 -29.98 -3.98 -5.19
C ILE A 731 -28.51 -4.39 -5.26
N GLU A 732 -28.07 -5.22 -4.33
CA GLU A 732 -26.81 -5.96 -4.43
C GLU A 732 -27.13 -7.38 -4.88
N ARG A 733 -26.66 -7.75 -6.06
CA ARG A 733 -26.90 -9.07 -6.64
C ARG A 733 -25.63 -9.88 -6.65
N THR A 734 -25.66 -11.04 -5.99
CA THR A 734 -24.60 -12.04 -6.05
C THR A 734 -24.93 -13.07 -7.12
N TYR A 735 -24.08 -13.21 -8.12
CA TYR A 735 -24.10 -14.21 -9.17
C TYR A 735 -23.13 -15.35 -8.83
N VAL A 736 -23.60 -16.59 -8.92
CA VAL A 736 -22.81 -17.80 -8.65
C VAL A 736 -22.59 -18.56 -9.95
N PHE A 737 -21.34 -18.80 -10.31
CA PHE A 737 -20.95 -19.55 -11.50
C PHE A 737 -20.30 -20.88 -11.10
N ASN A 738 -20.91 -21.98 -11.55
CA ASN A 738 -20.36 -23.33 -11.42
C ASN A 738 -19.91 -23.79 -12.80
N LEU A 739 -18.59 -23.78 -13.03
CA LEU A 739 -18.00 -24.09 -14.34
C LEU A 739 -17.74 -25.59 -14.48
N GLY A 740 -17.97 -26.13 -15.68
CA GLY A 740 -17.71 -27.55 -15.98
C GLY A 740 -16.23 -27.93 -16.01
N SER A 741 -15.32 -26.95 -16.05
CA SER A 741 -13.87 -27.13 -16.01
C SER A 741 -13.22 -25.95 -15.30
N ALA A 742 -12.11 -26.20 -14.60
CA ALA A 742 -11.37 -25.14 -13.91
C ALA A 742 -10.78 -24.13 -14.92
N VAL A 743 -10.91 -22.84 -14.63
CA VAL A 743 -10.38 -21.75 -15.46
C VAL A 743 -9.38 -20.92 -14.68
N THR A 744 -8.31 -20.49 -15.35
CA THR A 744 -7.30 -19.56 -14.79
C THR A 744 -7.58 -18.13 -15.23
N THR A 745 -8.29 -17.93 -16.34
CA THR A 745 -8.61 -16.59 -16.85
C THR A 745 -10.06 -16.49 -17.30
N TYR A 746 -10.69 -15.34 -17.05
CA TYR A 746 -12.06 -15.05 -17.51
C TYR A 746 -12.26 -13.55 -17.74
N GLN A 747 -13.33 -13.20 -18.45
CA GLN A 747 -13.88 -11.84 -18.50
C GLN A 747 -15.29 -11.85 -17.93
N VAL A 748 -15.65 -10.80 -17.20
CA VAL A 748 -17.02 -10.59 -16.74
C VAL A 748 -17.77 -9.76 -17.78
N GLN A 749 -18.92 -10.24 -18.22
CA GLN A 749 -19.83 -9.52 -19.09
C GLN A 749 -21.04 -9.05 -18.29
N HIS A 750 -21.17 -7.73 -18.17
CA HIS A 750 -22.28 -7.05 -17.51
C HIS A 750 -23.31 -6.66 -18.54
N THR A 751 -24.58 -7.04 -18.36
CA THR A 751 -25.67 -6.65 -19.26
C THR A 751 -26.80 -6.02 -18.46
N ALA A 752 -27.39 -4.98 -19.02
CA ALA A 752 -28.48 -4.24 -18.38
C ALA A 752 -29.47 -3.72 -19.41
N THR A 753 -30.75 -3.73 -19.07
CA THR A 753 -31.83 -3.13 -19.88
C THR A 753 -32.78 -2.32 -19.01
N THR A 754 -33.31 -1.22 -19.55
CA THR A 754 -34.40 -0.45 -18.95
C THR A 754 -35.57 -0.30 -19.93
N ALA A 755 -36.80 -0.35 -19.41
CA ALA A 755 -38.01 -0.15 -20.22
C ALA A 755 -38.14 1.28 -20.79
N THR A 756 -37.42 2.25 -20.24
CA THR A 756 -37.44 3.65 -20.71
C THR A 756 -36.12 4.35 -20.46
N PRO A 757 -35.61 5.16 -21.41
CA PRO A 757 -34.40 5.94 -21.22
C PRO A 757 -34.58 7.07 -20.18
N ASN A 758 -35.84 7.38 -19.81
CA ASN A 758 -36.14 8.35 -18.76
C ASN A 758 -35.80 7.83 -17.37
N VAL A 759 -35.60 6.53 -17.15
CA VAL A 759 -35.31 5.98 -15.82
C VAL A 759 -34.16 4.98 -15.98
N CYS A 760 -32.94 5.48 -15.84
CA CYS A 760 -31.73 4.68 -15.93
C CYS A 760 -31.24 4.26 -14.53
N PHE A 761 -30.47 3.19 -14.49
CA PHE A 761 -29.71 2.75 -13.31
C PHE A 761 -28.26 2.54 -13.73
N HIS A 762 -27.38 2.33 -12.77
CA HIS A 762 -25.96 2.06 -13.04
C HIS A 762 -25.43 0.97 -12.11
N VAL A 763 -24.30 0.37 -12.49
CA VAL A 763 -23.54 -0.50 -11.58
C VAL A 763 -22.52 0.37 -10.86
N ALA A 764 -22.66 0.49 -9.53
CA ALA A 764 -21.77 1.30 -8.70
C ALA A 764 -20.41 0.64 -8.52
N TRP A 765 -20.40 -0.67 -8.28
CA TRP A 765 -19.18 -1.46 -8.14
C TRP A 765 -19.43 -2.93 -8.46
N ARG A 766 -18.35 -3.60 -8.83
CA ARG A 766 -18.23 -5.06 -8.92
C ARG A 766 -17.24 -5.54 -7.88
N LYS A 767 -17.56 -6.65 -7.23
CA LYS A 767 -16.58 -7.44 -6.48
C LYS A 767 -16.67 -8.87 -6.96
N ASP A 768 -15.54 -9.52 -7.13
CA ASP A 768 -15.52 -10.91 -7.54
C ASP A 768 -14.44 -11.72 -6.84
N TRP A 769 -14.74 -12.98 -6.56
CA TRP A 769 -13.87 -13.91 -5.84
C TRP A 769 -14.01 -15.34 -6.36
N SER A 770 -12.92 -16.11 -6.25
CA SER A 770 -12.85 -17.53 -6.61
C SER A 770 -12.63 -18.43 -5.38
N LEU A 771 -13.08 -19.69 -5.48
CA LEU A 771 -12.84 -20.76 -4.50
C LEU A 771 -12.07 -21.95 -5.05
#